data_AF-A0ABD3WGE9-F1
#
_entry.id   AF-A0ABD3WGE9-F1
#
_cell.length_a   1.000
_cell.length_b   1.000
_cell.length_c   1.000
_cell.angle_alpha   90.00
_cell.angle_beta   90.00
_cell.angle_gamma   90.00
#
_symmetry.space_group_name_H-M   'P 1'
#
loop_
_entity.id
_entity.type
_entity.pdbx_description
1 polymer ?
#
loop_
_entity_poly.entity_id
_entity_poly.type
_entity_poly.pdbx_seq_one_letter_code
_entity_poly.pdbx_strand_id
1 'polypeptide(L)'
;MVFFKDAVDHIVRAARIFGQPGGHMLLVGLDGNGKSTVAQLSSFIAGCELFKLTLHRGYSTTDFRDDLKRVFLSAGVQGDSIVFLLTDSDIVKESFLEDINCILNSGEVPDLFDQEEQDGIMMDLKQAAAQADIPDTRVAIYQFFISRVCKNLHVVLTMSPAGGKFRQRCRMNPALINCCTIDWYDEWDDEAMLSVAQVFFESAEFIADKDTDIVELKKNVGQVCVNIHETIHKMSTKYWAEMRRHYYSTPSSYMEFIKLYSRLLKENKTVFMDNKNRLLNGLFRLSEANTFVATMKEELVTLGPKIEEKQKDTEILLDQLQKDTEAVNQVRAIVEHEEEIMKKEAKIVQDYASECQKDLASVMPALQNAILSLETLDKASISEIRVYNNPPVLVSNVMAAVCLLFQKKPDWPTAKQMLGDPNFLKKLLQFDKNSLPDKVFHKLKKYSRIPDFNPEAVGKVSLACRSMCEWVLALEHYNEVYKMVKPKQKRVEEAREALELASKSLAQKQASLKKIQDHFNTLQQQYQDSVNQREALKQYKKTTELRLKTAAILISALADEKVRWAEAVNELDFKLQGLVGDTLVAAASVAYIGPLTSKYRKDLIQNWISVCQDAKIPISKDYDLIKNTSDAHQVLIWQNEGLPRDSHSTGSAIIIKKSNKWPLIIDPQGQAVKWIKEMEGKRLKIISASDPKYMRSLEAALRVGNPMLLKVSQV
;
A
#
# COMPACT_ATOMS: atom_id res chain seq x y z
N MET A 1 -39.55 6.03 -12.45
CA MET A 1 -40.95 5.62 -12.59
C MET A 1 -40.96 4.10 -12.65
N VAL A 2 -41.96 3.44 -12.05
CA VAL A 2 -42.11 1.97 -12.17
C VAL A 2 -43.23 1.72 -13.16
N PHE A 3 -43.02 0.79 -14.10
CA PHE A 3 -44.01 0.46 -15.12
C PHE A 3 -44.85 -0.73 -14.64
N PHE A 4 -46.16 -0.53 -14.63
CA PHE A 4 -47.19 -1.55 -14.45
C PHE A 4 -48.31 -1.24 -15.43
N LYS A 5 -49.25 -2.18 -15.60
CA LYS A 5 -50.24 -2.15 -16.68
C LYS A 5 -50.98 -0.81 -16.78
N ASP A 6 -51.58 -0.32 -15.70
CA ASP A 6 -52.37 0.91 -15.74
C ASP A 6 -51.50 2.14 -16.02
N ALA A 7 -50.27 2.18 -15.47
CA ALA A 7 -49.34 3.26 -15.79
C ALA A 7 -49.01 3.31 -17.29
N VAL A 8 -48.83 2.15 -17.93
CA VAL A 8 -48.60 2.07 -19.38
C VAL A 8 -49.85 2.53 -20.14
N ASP A 9 -51.04 2.11 -19.73
CA ASP A 9 -52.29 2.53 -20.36
C ASP A 9 -52.49 4.05 -20.28
N HIS A 10 -52.23 4.67 -19.14
CA HIS A 10 -52.29 6.13 -18.97
C HIS A 10 -51.26 6.87 -19.85
N ILE A 11 -50.03 6.35 -19.95
CA ILE A 11 -48.99 6.92 -20.83
C ILE A 11 -49.42 6.84 -22.30
N VAL A 12 -49.93 5.69 -22.74
CA VAL A 12 -50.37 5.49 -24.12
C VAL A 12 -51.56 6.40 -24.46
N ARG A 13 -52.51 6.56 -23.54
CA ARG A 13 -53.63 7.51 -23.70
C ARG A 13 -53.13 8.94 -23.86
N ALA A 14 -52.25 9.39 -22.96
CA ALA A 14 -51.69 10.74 -23.00
C ALA A 14 -50.87 10.99 -24.28
N ALA A 15 -49.98 10.07 -24.66
CA ALA A 15 -49.19 10.17 -25.88
C ALA A 15 -50.07 10.20 -27.14
N ARG A 16 -51.18 9.44 -27.17
CA ARG A 16 -52.15 9.48 -28.26
C ARG A 16 -52.83 10.84 -28.38
N ILE A 17 -53.18 11.47 -27.25
CA ILE A 17 -53.80 12.80 -27.24
C ILE A 17 -52.82 13.87 -27.73
N PHE A 18 -51.55 13.81 -27.32
CA PHE A 18 -50.53 14.76 -27.79
C PHE A 18 -50.18 14.58 -29.27
N GLY A 19 -50.43 13.40 -29.85
CA GLY A 19 -50.32 13.19 -31.29
C GLY A 19 -51.49 13.77 -32.12
N GLN A 20 -52.60 14.16 -31.47
CA GLN A 20 -53.75 14.73 -32.16
C GLN A 20 -53.71 16.27 -32.11
N PRO A 21 -53.90 16.97 -33.24
CA PRO A 21 -53.87 18.43 -33.25
C PRO A 21 -55.00 18.99 -32.36
N GLY A 22 -54.66 19.91 -31.46
CA GLY A 22 -55.62 20.48 -30.50
C GLY A 22 -56.10 19.50 -29.42
N GLY A 23 -55.36 18.41 -29.16
CA GLY A 23 -55.66 17.49 -28.09
C GLY A 23 -55.35 18.09 -26.72
N HIS A 24 -56.38 18.31 -25.89
CA HIS A 24 -56.24 18.74 -24.50
C HIS A 24 -56.61 17.61 -23.53
N MET A 25 -55.99 17.61 -22.34
CA MET A 25 -56.16 16.51 -21.38
C MET A 25 -56.41 17.02 -19.96
N LEU A 26 -57.37 16.41 -19.27
CA LEU A 26 -57.65 16.63 -17.86
C LEU A 26 -57.37 15.34 -17.09
N LEU A 27 -56.27 15.33 -16.33
CA LEU A 27 -55.87 14.22 -15.46
C LEU A 27 -56.51 14.42 -14.08
N VAL A 28 -57.44 13.54 -13.72
CA VAL A 28 -58.16 13.61 -12.44
C VAL A 28 -57.72 12.48 -11.53
N GLY A 29 -57.28 12.79 -10.32
CA GLY A 29 -56.97 11.77 -9.30
C GLY A 29 -56.27 12.37 -8.09
N LEU A 30 -56.03 11.56 -7.06
CA LEU A 30 -55.33 12.03 -5.87
C LEU A 30 -53.88 12.42 -6.18
N ASP A 31 -53.32 13.31 -5.36
CA ASP A 31 -51.93 13.72 -5.50
C ASP A 31 -51.01 12.59 -5.07
N GLY A 32 -49.97 12.34 -5.87
CA GLY A 32 -49.09 11.18 -5.67
C GLY A 32 -49.40 9.96 -6.52
N ASN A 33 -50.47 9.97 -7.35
CA ASN A 33 -50.77 8.91 -8.32
C ASN A 33 -49.89 8.96 -9.58
N GLY A 34 -48.98 9.93 -9.70
CA GLY A 34 -48.05 10.04 -10.82
C GLY A 34 -48.54 10.83 -12.04
N LYS A 35 -49.71 11.50 -11.97
CA LYS A 35 -50.32 12.31 -13.05
C LYS A 35 -49.31 13.18 -13.80
N SER A 36 -48.57 14.03 -13.09
CA SER A 36 -47.59 14.94 -13.68
C SER A 36 -46.38 14.22 -14.28
N THR A 37 -46.04 13.02 -13.77
CA THR A 37 -44.94 12.19 -14.29
C THR A 37 -45.36 11.51 -15.59
N VAL A 38 -46.61 11.03 -15.68
CA VAL A 38 -47.19 10.50 -16.90
C VAL A 38 -47.23 11.58 -17.99
N ALA A 39 -47.72 12.78 -17.67
CA ALA A 39 -47.76 13.89 -18.63
C ALA A 39 -46.36 14.24 -19.18
N GLN A 40 -45.34 14.30 -18.29
CA GLN A 40 -43.94 14.54 -18.66
C GLN A 40 -43.35 13.47 -19.59
N LEU A 41 -43.56 12.20 -19.25
CA LEU A 41 -43.03 11.10 -20.04
C LEU A 41 -43.74 11.03 -21.40
N SER A 42 -45.05 11.25 -21.39
CA SER A 42 -45.89 11.20 -22.59
C SER A 42 -45.58 12.35 -23.54
N SER A 43 -45.29 13.56 -23.03
CA SER A 43 -44.87 14.69 -23.86
C SER A 43 -43.53 14.39 -24.54
N PHE A 44 -42.59 13.79 -23.81
CA PHE A 44 -41.30 13.38 -24.36
C PHE A 44 -41.45 12.30 -25.45
N ILE A 45 -42.31 11.30 -25.23
CA ILE A 45 -42.61 10.24 -26.23
C ILE A 45 -43.24 10.83 -27.48
N ALA A 46 -44.15 11.80 -27.34
CA ALA A 46 -44.80 12.48 -28.45
C ALA A 46 -43.91 13.54 -29.15
N GLY A 47 -42.67 13.76 -28.68
CA GLY A 47 -41.76 14.77 -29.22
C GLY A 47 -42.22 16.22 -28.97
N CYS A 48 -43.08 16.44 -27.97
CA CYS A 48 -43.59 17.74 -27.61
C CYS A 48 -42.70 18.38 -26.52
N GLU A 49 -42.45 19.68 -26.63
CA GLU A 49 -41.77 20.45 -25.59
C GLU A 49 -42.70 20.63 -24.39
N LEU A 50 -42.18 20.40 -23.18
CA LEU A 50 -42.96 20.53 -21.97
C LEU A 50 -42.74 21.90 -21.34
N PHE A 51 -43.81 22.70 -21.25
CA PHE A 51 -43.79 23.96 -20.52
C PHE A 51 -44.48 23.80 -19.17
N LYS A 52 -43.76 24.13 -18.09
CA LYS A 52 -44.26 24.16 -16.71
C LYS A 52 -44.09 25.56 -16.14
N LEU A 53 -45.07 26.00 -15.35
CA LEU A 53 -44.98 27.28 -14.65
C LEU A 53 -43.91 27.26 -13.56
N THR A 54 -43.12 28.33 -13.49
CA THR A 54 -42.16 28.57 -12.41
C THR A 54 -42.68 29.66 -11.50
N LEU A 55 -43.47 29.27 -10.50
CA LEU A 55 -44.08 30.21 -9.56
C LEU A 55 -43.01 30.89 -8.69
N HIS A 56 -43.09 32.21 -8.56
CA HIS A 56 -42.34 32.98 -7.56
C HIS A 56 -43.26 33.59 -6.50
N ARG A 57 -42.68 34.08 -5.40
CA ARG A 57 -43.45 34.78 -4.36
C ARG A 57 -44.09 36.02 -4.98
N GLY A 58 -45.41 36.14 -4.86
CA GLY A 58 -46.17 37.25 -5.45
C GLY A 58 -46.55 37.07 -6.92
N TYR A 59 -46.42 35.86 -7.48
CA TYR A 59 -46.84 35.54 -8.84
C TYR A 59 -48.26 36.01 -9.12
N SER A 60 -48.38 36.85 -10.15
CA SER A 60 -49.57 37.62 -10.46
C SER A 60 -50.20 37.18 -11.78
N THR A 61 -51.31 37.82 -12.15
CA THR A 61 -51.99 37.57 -13.43
C THR A 61 -51.19 38.07 -14.62
N THR A 62 -50.37 39.11 -14.45
CA THR A 62 -49.51 39.62 -15.53
C THR A 62 -48.40 38.62 -15.83
N ASP A 63 -47.75 38.09 -14.78
CA ASP A 63 -46.69 37.08 -14.93
C ASP A 63 -47.20 35.82 -15.65
N PHE A 64 -48.43 35.39 -15.31
CA PHE A 64 -49.10 34.28 -16.00
C PHE A 64 -49.37 34.57 -17.47
N ARG A 65 -49.85 35.77 -17.81
CA ARG A 65 -50.07 36.16 -19.19
C ARG A 65 -48.75 36.27 -19.97
N ASP A 66 -47.66 36.69 -19.33
CA ASP A 66 -46.33 36.71 -19.96
C ASP A 66 -45.77 35.29 -20.21
N ASP A 67 -46.06 34.34 -19.32
CA ASP A 67 -45.78 32.91 -19.55
C ASP A 67 -46.64 32.36 -20.71
N LEU A 68 -47.94 32.71 -20.76
CA LEU A 68 -48.82 32.34 -21.87
C LEU A 68 -48.33 32.92 -23.21
N LYS A 69 -47.91 34.19 -23.25
CA LYS A 69 -47.34 34.82 -24.46
C LYS A 69 -46.18 34.00 -25.00
N ARG A 70 -45.27 33.55 -24.13
CA ARG A 70 -44.13 32.70 -24.53
C ARG A 70 -44.59 31.37 -25.14
N VAL A 71 -45.56 30.71 -24.51
CA VAL A 71 -46.14 29.46 -25.03
C VAL A 71 -46.81 29.68 -26.39
N PHE A 72 -47.55 30.76 -26.56
CA PHE A 72 -48.21 31.12 -27.81
C PHE A 72 -47.23 31.44 -28.94
N LEU A 73 -46.14 32.18 -28.65
CA LEU A 73 -45.11 32.50 -29.62
C LEU A 73 -44.39 31.24 -30.11
N SER A 74 -44.01 30.34 -29.20
CA SER A 74 -43.35 29.09 -29.59
C SER A 74 -44.30 28.15 -30.35
N ALA A 75 -45.56 27.99 -29.90
CA ALA A 75 -46.52 27.13 -30.60
C ALA A 75 -46.93 27.67 -31.98
N GLY A 76 -47.10 29.00 -32.09
CA GLY A 76 -47.66 29.65 -33.27
C GLY A 76 -46.61 30.14 -34.27
N VAL A 77 -45.55 30.83 -33.83
CA VAL A 77 -44.51 31.39 -34.72
C VAL A 77 -43.52 30.30 -35.11
N GLN A 78 -42.85 29.70 -34.13
CA GLN A 78 -41.86 28.63 -34.35
C GLN A 78 -42.53 27.37 -34.88
N GLY A 79 -43.73 27.06 -34.38
CA GLY A 79 -44.51 25.90 -34.81
C GLY A 79 -44.17 24.62 -34.04
N ASP A 80 -43.50 24.76 -32.90
CA ASP A 80 -43.14 23.64 -32.05
C ASP A 80 -44.39 23.12 -31.33
N SER A 81 -44.49 21.80 -31.17
CA SER A 81 -45.59 21.20 -30.40
C SER A 81 -45.29 21.32 -28.91
N ILE A 82 -46.19 21.94 -28.15
CA ILE A 82 -45.96 22.29 -26.74
C ILE A 82 -47.06 21.69 -25.87
N VAL A 83 -46.65 20.98 -24.83
CA VAL A 83 -47.51 20.53 -23.74
C VAL A 83 -47.42 21.53 -22.60
N PHE A 84 -48.49 22.27 -22.36
CA PHE A 84 -48.60 23.19 -21.24
C PHE A 84 -49.20 22.47 -20.02
N LEU A 85 -48.34 22.10 -19.07
CA LEU A 85 -48.72 21.33 -17.88
C LEU A 85 -49.01 22.25 -16.70
N LEU A 86 -50.23 22.15 -16.19
CA LEU A 86 -50.72 22.91 -15.05
C LEU A 86 -51.21 21.97 -13.96
N THR A 87 -50.69 22.14 -12.76
CA THR A 87 -51.12 21.41 -11.56
C THR A 87 -52.02 22.26 -10.68
N ASP A 88 -52.77 21.62 -9.78
CA ASP A 88 -53.61 22.33 -8.80
C ASP A 88 -52.83 23.34 -7.94
N SER A 89 -51.54 23.11 -7.71
CA SER A 89 -50.67 24.03 -6.95
C SER A 89 -50.26 25.26 -7.76
N ASP A 90 -50.31 25.17 -9.10
CA ASP A 90 -49.96 26.28 -9.99
C ASP A 90 -51.10 27.30 -10.13
N ILE A 91 -52.33 26.89 -9.79
CA ILE A 91 -53.52 27.74 -9.84
C ILE A 91 -53.60 28.59 -8.56
N VAL A 92 -52.84 29.68 -8.55
CA VAL A 92 -52.80 30.65 -7.43
C VAL A 92 -54.07 31.49 -7.37
N LYS A 93 -54.59 31.91 -8.53
CA LYS A 93 -55.82 32.71 -8.68
C LYS A 93 -56.78 32.00 -9.63
N GLU A 94 -58.08 32.05 -9.33
CA GLU A 94 -59.10 31.41 -10.16
C GLU A 94 -59.22 32.06 -11.56
N SER A 95 -58.78 33.31 -11.73
CA SER A 95 -58.71 33.99 -13.02
C SER A 95 -57.81 33.28 -14.04
N PHE A 96 -56.83 32.48 -13.60
CA PHE A 96 -55.99 31.69 -14.52
C PHE A 96 -56.83 30.67 -15.28
N LEU A 97 -57.85 30.09 -14.62
CA LEU A 97 -58.74 29.13 -15.25
C LEU A 97 -59.69 29.79 -16.25
N GLU A 98 -60.00 31.07 -16.08
CA GLU A 98 -60.80 31.83 -17.04
C GLU A 98 -60.03 32.01 -18.36
N ASP A 99 -58.76 32.43 -18.27
CA ASP A 99 -57.86 32.54 -19.42
C ASP A 99 -57.68 31.16 -20.10
N ILE A 100 -57.49 30.08 -19.32
CA ILE A 100 -57.40 28.71 -19.87
C ILE A 100 -58.72 28.27 -20.52
N ASN A 101 -59.86 28.62 -19.96
CA ASN A 101 -61.17 28.32 -20.52
C ASN A 101 -61.36 29.03 -21.88
N CYS A 102 -60.80 30.23 -22.07
CA CYS A 102 -60.73 30.88 -23.37
C CYS A 102 -59.83 30.10 -24.35
N ILE A 103 -58.63 29.69 -23.94
CA ILE A 103 -57.71 28.88 -24.77
C ILE A 103 -58.41 27.60 -25.25
N LEU A 104 -59.09 26.88 -24.35
CA LEU A 104 -59.76 25.62 -24.67
C LEU A 104 -60.95 25.77 -25.63
N ASN A 105 -61.65 26.91 -25.61
CA ASN A 105 -62.82 27.15 -26.48
C ASN A 105 -62.43 27.76 -27.83
N SER A 106 -61.64 28.84 -27.82
CA SER A 106 -61.36 29.67 -28.99
C SER A 106 -59.90 29.63 -29.44
N GLY A 107 -58.99 29.06 -28.64
CA GLY A 107 -57.55 29.09 -28.93
C GLY A 107 -56.89 30.46 -28.73
N GLU A 108 -57.65 31.44 -28.23
CA GLU A 108 -57.22 32.82 -28.04
C GLU A 108 -57.67 33.34 -26.68
N VAL A 109 -56.81 34.13 -26.03
CA VAL A 109 -57.12 34.85 -24.80
C VAL A 109 -57.35 36.34 -25.15
N PRO A 110 -58.49 36.94 -24.76
CA PRO A 110 -58.76 38.35 -25.01
C PRO A 110 -57.70 39.27 -24.39
N ASP A 111 -57.30 40.29 -25.14
CA ASP A 111 -56.31 41.30 -24.73
C ASP A 111 -55.00 40.68 -24.20
N LEU A 112 -54.56 39.56 -24.80
CA LEU A 112 -53.28 38.95 -24.48
C LEU A 112 -52.11 39.72 -25.11
N PHE A 113 -52.20 40.03 -26.40
CA PHE A 113 -51.16 40.73 -27.16
C PHE A 113 -51.56 42.17 -27.47
N ASP A 114 -50.64 43.10 -27.23
CA ASP A 114 -50.82 44.50 -27.62
C ASP A 114 -50.66 44.67 -29.14
N GLN A 115 -51.14 45.80 -29.69
CA GLN A 115 -51.09 46.04 -31.15
C GLN A 115 -49.68 45.95 -31.73
N GLU A 116 -48.67 46.43 -31.01
CA GLU A 116 -47.26 46.35 -31.42
C GLU A 116 -46.75 44.89 -31.45
N GLU A 117 -47.14 44.07 -30.46
CA GLU A 117 -46.76 42.65 -30.39
C GLU A 117 -47.44 41.85 -31.51
N GLN A 118 -48.71 42.14 -31.81
CA GLN A 118 -49.43 41.53 -32.93
C GLN A 118 -48.76 41.83 -34.27
N ASP A 119 -48.34 43.08 -34.49
CA ASP A 119 -47.65 43.47 -35.72
C ASP A 119 -46.28 42.77 -35.86
N GLY A 120 -45.58 42.54 -34.73
CA GLY A 120 -44.36 41.74 -34.67
C GLY A 120 -44.59 40.27 -35.05
N ILE A 121 -45.59 39.62 -34.44
CA ILE A 121 -45.97 38.23 -34.75
C ILE A 121 -46.32 38.07 -36.23
N MET A 122 -47.02 39.04 -36.81
CA MET A 122 -47.36 39.01 -38.23
C MET A 122 -46.12 39.09 -39.12
N MET A 123 -45.15 39.94 -38.79
CA MET A 123 -43.90 40.06 -39.54
C MET A 123 -43.14 38.73 -39.55
N ASP A 124 -43.04 38.06 -38.40
CA ASP A 124 -42.34 36.78 -38.27
C ASP A 124 -43.07 35.65 -39.02
N LEU A 125 -44.40 35.69 -39.08
CA LEU A 125 -45.23 34.68 -39.75
C LEU A 125 -45.36 34.86 -41.25
N LYS A 126 -45.00 36.01 -41.83
CA LYS A 126 -45.19 36.28 -43.27
C LYS A 126 -44.60 35.20 -44.17
N GLN A 127 -43.38 34.73 -43.84
CA GLN A 127 -42.72 33.69 -44.63
C GLN A 127 -43.46 32.34 -44.55
N ALA A 128 -43.91 31.96 -43.34
CA ALA A 128 -44.65 30.72 -43.13
C ALA A 128 -46.08 30.78 -43.72
N ALA A 129 -46.72 31.95 -43.68
CA ALA A 129 -48.04 32.19 -44.26
C ALA A 129 -48.00 32.16 -45.80
N ALA A 130 -46.95 32.72 -46.40
CA ALA A 130 -46.72 32.64 -47.84
C ALA A 130 -46.48 31.20 -48.31
N GLN A 131 -45.79 30.37 -47.50
CA GLN A 131 -45.62 28.93 -47.77
C GLN A 131 -46.92 28.13 -47.65
N ALA A 132 -47.91 28.64 -46.90
CA ALA A 132 -49.20 28.00 -46.67
C ALA A 132 -50.33 28.57 -47.56
N ASP A 133 -50.00 29.38 -48.58
CA ASP A 133 -50.94 30.03 -49.52
C ASP A 133 -52.02 30.90 -48.84
N ILE A 134 -51.67 31.57 -47.74
CA ILE A 134 -52.61 32.41 -46.99
C ILE A 134 -52.54 33.87 -47.46
N PRO A 135 -53.68 34.57 -47.64
CA PRO A 135 -53.69 35.96 -48.09
C PRO A 135 -52.92 36.89 -47.13
N ASP A 136 -52.10 37.80 -47.68
CA ASP A 136 -51.34 38.82 -46.93
C ASP A 136 -52.27 39.94 -46.42
N THR A 137 -53.19 39.57 -45.54
CA THR A 137 -54.10 40.47 -44.82
C THR A 137 -53.92 40.27 -43.33
N ARG A 138 -54.00 41.37 -42.57
CA ARG A 138 -53.83 41.36 -41.10
C ARG A 138 -54.69 40.30 -40.42
N VAL A 139 -55.94 40.17 -40.86
CA VAL A 139 -56.91 39.22 -40.29
C VAL A 139 -56.55 37.77 -40.64
N ALA A 140 -56.19 37.48 -41.89
CA ALA A 140 -55.89 36.11 -42.32
C ALA A 140 -54.58 35.58 -41.69
N ILE A 141 -53.54 36.41 -41.58
CA ILE A 141 -52.28 36.01 -40.93
C ILE A 141 -52.48 35.76 -39.43
N TYR A 142 -53.29 36.58 -38.75
CA TYR A 142 -53.59 36.37 -37.35
C TYR A 142 -54.46 35.12 -37.11
N GLN A 143 -55.45 34.87 -37.97
CA GLN A 143 -56.21 33.61 -37.94
C GLN A 143 -55.31 32.39 -38.20
N PHE A 144 -54.31 32.52 -39.08
CA PHE A 144 -53.31 31.47 -39.29
C PHE A 144 -52.47 31.23 -38.04
N PHE A 145 -52.04 32.29 -37.35
CA PHE A 145 -51.34 32.17 -36.07
C PHE A 145 -52.17 31.38 -35.06
N ILE A 146 -53.43 31.77 -34.84
CA ILE A 146 -54.33 31.07 -33.91
C ILE A 146 -54.55 29.62 -34.34
N SER A 147 -54.69 29.35 -35.65
CA SER A 147 -54.80 27.99 -36.15
C SER A 147 -53.56 27.13 -35.86
N ARG A 148 -52.35 27.70 -36.00
CA ARG A 148 -51.10 27.03 -35.62
C ARG A 148 -51.01 26.80 -34.12
N VAL A 149 -51.40 27.78 -33.31
CA VAL A 149 -51.46 27.64 -31.85
C VAL A 149 -52.43 26.52 -31.46
N CYS A 150 -53.67 26.52 -31.96
CA CYS A 150 -54.63 25.44 -31.71
C CYS A 150 -54.11 24.06 -32.12
N LYS A 151 -53.35 23.98 -33.21
CA LYS A 151 -52.81 22.71 -33.70
C LYS A 151 -51.70 22.17 -32.80
N ASN A 152 -50.82 23.04 -32.32
CA ASN A 152 -49.56 22.68 -31.68
C ASN A 152 -49.58 22.80 -30.14
N LEU A 153 -50.56 23.50 -29.57
CA LEU A 153 -50.68 23.70 -28.13
C LEU A 153 -51.57 22.61 -27.50
N HIS A 154 -51.00 21.88 -26.55
CA HIS A 154 -51.68 20.86 -25.77
C HIS A 154 -51.76 21.28 -24.30
N VAL A 155 -52.91 21.79 -23.86
CA VAL A 155 -53.14 22.09 -22.43
C VAL A 155 -53.41 20.80 -21.66
N VAL A 156 -52.63 20.58 -20.59
CA VAL A 156 -52.76 19.44 -19.67
C VAL A 156 -52.98 19.94 -18.25
N LEU A 157 -54.14 19.61 -17.69
CA LEU A 157 -54.52 20.00 -16.34
C LEU A 157 -54.49 18.77 -15.43
N THR A 158 -53.81 18.87 -14.29
CA THR A 158 -53.84 17.83 -13.27
C THR A 158 -54.55 18.33 -12.02
N MET A 159 -55.74 17.79 -11.76
CA MET A 159 -56.59 18.22 -10.64
C MET A 159 -56.90 17.07 -9.69
N SER A 160 -57.05 17.40 -8.41
CA SER A 160 -57.47 16.48 -7.37
C SER A 160 -58.98 16.53 -7.17
N PRO A 161 -59.69 15.38 -7.22
CA PRO A 161 -61.12 15.34 -6.96
C PRO A 161 -61.45 15.53 -5.46
N ALA A 162 -60.44 15.60 -4.59
CA ALA A 162 -60.63 15.78 -3.15
C ALA A 162 -61.12 17.19 -2.83
N GLY A 163 -62.20 17.27 -2.03
CA GLY A 163 -62.80 18.53 -1.59
C GLY A 163 -63.80 19.13 -2.59
N GLY A 164 -64.20 20.39 -2.35
CA GLY A 164 -65.23 21.08 -3.15
C GLY A 164 -64.70 21.86 -4.35
N LYS A 165 -63.41 22.22 -4.37
CA LYS A 165 -62.83 23.14 -5.35
C LYS A 165 -62.88 22.62 -6.78
N PHE A 166 -62.55 21.35 -6.99
CA PHE A 166 -62.61 20.72 -8.31
C PHE A 166 -64.01 20.83 -8.94
N ARG A 167 -65.04 20.46 -8.18
CA ARG A 167 -66.45 20.55 -8.64
C ARG A 167 -66.85 22.00 -8.95
N GLN A 168 -66.39 22.95 -8.15
CA GLN A 168 -66.65 24.37 -8.39
C GLN A 168 -65.96 24.87 -9.67
N ARG A 169 -64.67 24.53 -9.87
CA ARG A 169 -63.88 24.88 -11.05
C ARG A 169 -64.50 24.35 -12.34
N CYS A 170 -64.93 23.09 -12.33
CA CYS A 170 -65.61 22.48 -13.47
C CYS A 170 -66.96 23.12 -13.80
N ARG A 171 -67.70 23.62 -12.79
CA ARG A 171 -68.97 24.34 -13.01
C ARG A 171 -68.75 25.75 -13.56
N MET A 172 -67.72 26.44 -13.08
CA MET A 172 -67.38 27.80 -13.52
C MET A 172 -66.74 27.82 -14.91
N ASN A 173 -66.00 26.76 -15.27
CA ASN A 173 -65.28 26.65 -16.54
C ASN A 173 -65.68 25.37 -17.30
N PRO A 174 -66.79 25.40 -18.07
CA PRO A 174 -67.29 24.21 -18.77
C PRO A 174 -66.35 23.65 -19.83
N ALA A 175 -65.44 24.46 -20.39
CA ALA A 175 -64.49 24.00 -21.42
C ALA A 175 -63.54 22.92 -20.89
N LEU A 176 -63.28 22.91 -19.58
CA LEU A 176 -62.48 21.88 -18.91
C LEU A 176 -63.05 20.47 -19.11
N ILE A 177 -64.37 20.34 -19.25
CA ILE A 177 -65.05 19.07 -19.47
C ILE A 177 -65.31 18.85 -20.96
N ASN A 178 -65.72 19.89 -21.68
CA ASN A 178 -66.18 19.76 -23.07
C ASN A 178 -65.03 19.63 -24.07
N CYS A 179 -63.88 20.26 -23.80
CA CYS A 179 -62.77 20.36 -24.75
C CYS A 179 -61.55 19.50 -24.37
N CYS A 180 -61.54 18.94 -23.16
CA CYS A 180 -60.45 18.06 -22.70
C CYS A 180 -60.90 16.60 -22.68
N THR A 181 -59.98 15.71 -23.04
CA THR A 181 -60.16 14.28 -22.75
C THR A 181 -59.86 14.04 -21.27
N ILE A 182 -60.82 13.45 -20.56
CA ILE A 182 -60.70 13.20 -19.12
C ILE A 182 -60.12 11.81 -18.90
N ASP A 183 -59.04 11.73 -18.12
CA ASP A 183 -58.42 10.47 -17.70
C ASP A 183 -58.41 10.40 -16.18
N TRP A 184 -59.10 9.38 -15.64
CA TRP A 184 -59.26 9.17 -14.20
C TRP A 184 -58.18 8.22 -13.69
N TYR A 185 -57.50 8.64 -12.63
CA TYR A 185 -56.49 7.87 -11.93
C TYR A 185 -57.11 7.32 -10.65
N ASP A 186 -57.50 6.05 -10.72
CA ASP A 186 -57.98 5.31 -9.58
C ASP A 186 -56.83 4.92 -8.63
N GLU A 187 -57.19 4.31 -7.50
CA GLU A 187 -56.21 3.69 -6.61
C GLU A 187 -55.54 2.50 -7.30
N TRP A 188 -54.29 2.21 -6.95
CA TRP A 188 -53.58 1.08 -7.56
C TRP A 188 -54.17 -0.23 -7.07
N ASP A 189 -54.43 -1.14 -8.01
CA ASP A 189 -54.84 -2.50 -7.70
C ASP A 189 -53.72 -3.27 -6.97
N ASP A 190 -54.10 -4.36 -6.28
CA ASP A 190 -53.18 -5.23 -5.56
C ASP A 190 -52.06 -5.78 -6.45
N GLU A 191 -52.38 -6.11 -7.70
CA GLU A 191 -51.40 -6.58 -8.69
C GLU A 191 -50.38 -5.48 -9.04
N ALA A 192 -50.84 -4.24 -9.21
CA ALA A 192 -49.97 -3.10 -9.49
C ALA A 192 -49.03 -2.84 -8.30
N MET A 193 -49.55 -2.83 -7.08
CA MET A 193 -48.74 -2.67 -5.87
C MET A 193 -47.72 -3.81 -5.70
N LEU A 194 -48.13 -5.05 -5.94
CA LEU A 194 -47.26 -6.23 -5.87
C LEU A 194 -46.13 -6.16 -6.90
N SER A 195 -46.43 -5.78 -8.14
CA SER A 195 -45.41 -5.61 -9.19
C SER A 195 -44.37 -4.55 -8.80
N VAL A 196 -44.81 -3.44 -8.19
CA VAL A 196 -43.93 -2.39 -7.71
C VAL A 196 -43.03 -2.90 -6.58
N ALA A 197 -43.60 -3.61 -5.60
CA ALA A 197 -42.83 -4.21 -4.52
C ALA A 197 -41.76 -5.18 -5.04
N GLN A 198 -42.10 -6.05 -6.00
CA GLN A 198 -41.17 -7.00 -6.60
C GLN A 198 -39.99 -6.31 -7.28
N VAL A 199 -40.22 -5.26 -8.06
CA VAL A 199 -39.15 -4.49 -8.73
C VAL A 199 -38.17 -3.90 -7.71
N PHE A 200 -38.68 -3.36 -6.59
CA PHE A 200 -37.79 -2.83 -5.54
C PHE A 200 -37.03 -3.95 -4.80
N PHE A 201 -37.68 -5.11 -4.58
CA PHE A 201 -37.09 -6.23 -3.84
C PHE A 201 -36.20 -7.14 -4.66
N GLU A 202 -36.21 -7.05 -5.99
CA GLU A 202 -35.29 -7.78 -6.86
C GLU A 202 -33.84 -7.43 -6.50
N SER A 203 -33.55 -6.13 -6.37
CA SER A 203 -32.24 -5.59 -5.98
C SER A 203 -31.87 -5.76 -4.51
N ALA A 204 -32.83 -6.14 -3.64
CA ALA A 204 -32.63 -6.23 -2.20
C ALA A 204 -32.10 -7.61 -1.78
N GLU A 205 -31.09 -7.62 -0.91
CA GLU A 205 -30.50 -8.84 -0.37
C GLU A 205 -31.16 -9.26 0.96
N PHE A 206 -32.12 -10.17 0.88
CA PHE A 206 -32.77 -10.76 2.05
C PHE A 206 -31.85 -11.80 2.70
N ILE A 207 -31.83 -11.82 4.03
CA ILE A 207 -31.24 -12.92 4.79
C ILE A 207 -32.39 -13.86 5.11
N ALA A 208 -32.21 -15.14 4.80
CA ALA A 208 -33.15 -16.18 5.17
C ALA A 208 -32.39 -17.35 5.79
N ASP A 209 -33.10 -18.17 6.56
CA ASP A 209 -32.55 -19.44 7.03
C ASP A 209 -32.32 -20.39 5.85
N LYS A 210 -31.41 -21.35 6.05
CA LYS A 210 -31.02 -22.33 5.03
C LYS A 210 -32.20 -23.11 4.42
N ASP A 211 -33.30 -23.23 5.17
CA ASP A 211 -34.50 -23.98 4.77
C ASP A 211 -35.59 -23.10 4.14
N THR A 212 -35.42 -21.77 4.09
CA THR A 212 -36.43 -20.86 3.53
C THR A 212 -36.03 -20.48 2.11
N ASP A 213 -36.93 -20.68 1.15
CA ASP A 213 -36.71 -20.18 -0.21
C ASP A 213 -36.77 -18.65 -0.20
N ILE A 214 -35.65 -18.02 -0.52
CA ILE A 214 -35.50 -16.55 -0.57
C ILE A 214 -36.47 -15.95 -1.60
N VAL A 215 -36.76 -16.67 -2.69
CA VAL A 215 -37.66 -16.19 -3.75
C VAL A 215 -39.10 -16.16 -3.23
N GLU A 216 -39.52 -17.21 -2.52
CA GLU A 216 -40.84 -17.27 -1.89
C GLU A 216 -40.98 -16.23 -0.79
N LEU A 217 -39.95 -16.05 0.04
CA LEU A 217 -39.94 -15.02 1.10
C LEU A 217 -40.10 -13.62 0.51
N LYS A 218 -39.38 -13.27 -0.56
CA LYS A 218 -39.53 -11.97 -1.25
C LYS A 218 -40.95 -11.74 -1.75
N LYS A 219 -41.58 -12.78 -2.31
CA LYS A 219 -42.98 -12.72 -2.79
C LYS A 219 -43.95 -12.51 -1.63
N ASN A 220 -43.77 -13.24 -0.52
CA ASN A 220 -44.60 -13.12 0.67
C ASN A 220 -44.46 -11.73 1.31
N VAL A 221 -43.25 -11.20 1.40
CA VAL A 221 -43.00 -9.82 1.86
C VAL A 221 -43.70 -8.82 0.95
N GLY A 222 -43.63 -9.00 -0.38
CA GLY A 222 -44.39 -8.19 -1.33
C GLY A 222 -45.89 -8.19 -1.06
N GLN A 223 -46.49 -9.36 -0.86
CA GLN A 223 -47.92 -9.47 -0.53
C GLN A 223 -48.25 -8.81 0.80
N VAL A 224 -47.42 -8.97 1.83
CA VAL A 224 -47.62 -8.31 3.12
C VAL A 224 -47.52 -6.79 3.00
N CYS A 225 -46.63 -6.26 2.16
CA CYS A 225 -46.59 -4.82 1.88
C CYS A 225 -47.93 -4.32 1.32
N VAL A 226 -48.55 -5.05 0.39
CA VAL A 226 -49.87 -4.73 -0.17
C VAL A 226 -50.94 -4.74 0.93
N ASN A 227 -50.99 -5.82 1.73
CA ASN A 227 -51.95 -5.95 2.83
C ASN A 227 -51.79 -4.81 3.85
N ILE A 228 -50.56 -4.42 4.20
CA ILE A 228 -50.28 -3.29 5.09
C ILE A 228 -50.90 -2.01 4.51
N HIS A 229 -50.73 -1.74 3.22
CA HIS A 229 -51.33 -0.55 2.59
C HIS A 229 -52.86 -0.58 2.63
N GLU A 230 -53.47 -1.73 2.37
CA GLU A 230 -54.92 -1.91 2.44
C GLU A 230 -55.44 -1.73 3.88
N THR A 231 -54.73 -2.24 4.90
CA THR A 231 -55.09 -2.03 6.31
C THR A 231 -55.08 -0.55 6.69
N ILE A 232 -54.16 0.24 6.13
CA ILE A 232 -54.11 1.69 6.33
C ILE A 232 -55.35 2.36 5.74
N HIS A 233 -55.79 1.96 4.55
CA HIS A 233 -57.00 2.49 3.93
C HIS A 233 -58.26 2.17 4.76
N LYS A 234 -58.36 0.94 5.27
CA LYS A 234 -59.43 0.55 6.21
C LYS A 234 -59.36 1.35 7.52
N MET A 235 -58.16 1.66 7.98
CA MET A 235 -57.97 2.44 9.20
C MET A 235 -58.26 3.93 9.00
N SER A 236 -57.92 4.52 7.84
CA SER A 236 -58.19 5.94 7.55
C SER A 236 -59.68 6.23 7.49
N THR A 237 -60.48 5.33 6.90
CA THR A 237 -61.94 5.45 6.85
C THR A 237 -62.54 5.38 8.26
N LYS A 238 -62.09 4.44 9.10
CA LYS A 238 -62.48 4.34 10.51
C LYS A 238 -62.07 5.59 11.31
N TYR A 239 -60.85 6.06 11.13
CA TYR A 239 -60.31 7.23 11.82
C TYR A 239 -61.09 8.51 11.45
N TRP A 240 -61.52 8.64 10.20
CA TRP A 240 -62.42 9.72 9.78
C TRP A 240 -63.80 9.62 10.45
N ALA A 241 -64.39 8.42 10.48
CA ALA A 241 -65.70 8.21 11.08
C ALA A 241 -65.73 8.56 12.57
N GLU A 242 -64.68 8.19 13.31
CA GLU A 242 -64.59 8.36 14.77
C GLU A 242 -64.04 9.73 15.18
N MET A 243 -62.95 10.20 14.55
CA MET A 243 -62.20 11.39 14.99
C MET A 243 -62.43 12.62 14.11
N ARG A 244 -63.14 12.49 12.97
CA ARG A 244 -63.34 13.56 11.98
C ARG A 244 -62.03 14.22 11.53
N ARG A 245 -60.96 13.41 11.44
CA ARG A 245 -59.65 13.82 10.95
C ARG A 245 -59.32 13.03 9.69
N HIS A 246 -59.13 13.72 8.57
CA HIS A 246 -58.78 13.08 7.30
C HIS A 246 -57.33 12.63 7.30
N TYR A 247 -57.11 11.40 6.82
CA TYR A 247 -55.80 10.89 6.48
C TYR A 247 -55.88 10.26 5.09
N TYR A 248 -55.03 10.71 4.17
CA TYR A 248 -55.00 10.22 2.80
C TYR A 248 -53.84 9.25 2.63
N SER A 249 -54.15 8.02 2.21
CA SER A 249 -53.16 7.07 1.72
C SER A 249 -53.02 7.26 0.21
N THR A 250 -51.79 7.30 -0.29
CA THR A 250 -51.53 7.49 -1.73
C THR A 250 -50.47 6.48 -2.18
N PRO A 251 -50.41 6.14 -3.48
CA PRO A 251 -49.33 5.32 -4.03
C PRO A 251 -47.93 5.88 -3.77
N SER A 252 -47.79 7.20 -3.69
CA SER A 252 -46.53 7.86 -3.28
C SER A 252 -46.12 7.46 -1.86
N SER A 253 -47.07 7.35 -0.93
CA SER A 253 -46.83 6.85 0.43
C SER A 253 -46.41 5.38 0.43
N TYR A 254 -47.00 4.55 -0.44
CA TYR A 254 -46.60 3.15 -0.62
C TYR A 254 -45.18 3.00 -1.16
N MET A 255 -44.83 3.77 -2.19
CA MET A 255 -43.47 3.79 -2.72
C MET A 255 -42.46 4.27 -1.67
N GLU A 256 -42.82 5.26 -0.85
CA GLU A 256 -41.96 5.71 0.24
C GLU A 256 -41.76 4.63 1.30
N PHE A 257 -42.82 3.92 1.68
CA PHE A 257 -42.74 2.78 2.58
C PHE A 257 -41.79 1.69 2.06
N ILE A 258 -41.91 1.28 0.79
CA ILE A 258 -41.04 0.26 0.19
C ILE A 258 -39.57 0.74 0.16
N LYS A 259 -39.34 2.00 -0.23
CA LYS A 259 -37.99 2.58 -0.24
C LYS A 259 -37.39 2.65 1.15
N LEU A 260 -38.19 3.04 2.14
CA LEU A 260 -37.79 3.10 3.54
C LEU A 260 -37.45 1.71 4.07
N TYR A 261 -38.29 0.72 3.79
CA TYR A 261 -38.03 -0.67 4.16
C TYR A 261 -36.72 -1.18 3.58
N SER A 262 -36.51 -0.99 2.27
CA SER A 262 -35.29 -1.42 1.58
C SER A 262 -34.04 -0.76 2.18
N ARG A 263 -34.11 0.54 2.51
CA ARG A 263 -33.03 1.27 3.17
C ARG A 263 -32.75 0.75 4.58
N LEU A 264 -33.78 0.66 5.41
CA LEU A 264 -33.65 0.21 6.80
C LEU A 264 -33.17 -1.25 6.89
N LEU A 265 -33.63 -2.11 5.98
CA LEU A 265 -33.20 -3.50 5.93
C LEU A 265 -31.70 -3.58 5.65
N LYS A 266 -31.20 -2.80 4.69
CA LYS A 266 -29.78 -2.72 4.37
C LYS A 266 -28.96 -2.17 5.55
N GLU A 267 -29.38 -1.05 6.13
CA GLU A 267 -28.69 -0.42 7.27
C GLU A 267 -28.62 -1.38 8.46
N ASN A 268 -29.76 -1.94 8.89
CA ASN A 268 -29.79 -2.85 10.03
C ASN A 268 -28.98 -4.12 9.74
N LYS A 269 -29.11 -4.71 8.54
CA LYS A 269 -28.32 -5.87 8.12
C LYS A 269 -26.82 -5.62 8.27
N THR A 270 -26.33 -4.48 7.77
CA THR A 270 -24.90 -4.14 7.88
C THR A 270 -24.46 -4.03 9.33
N VAL A 271 -25.23 -3.36 10.19
CA VAL A 271 -24.92 -3.21 11.62
C VAL A 271 -24.88 -4.56 12.34
N PHE A 272 -25.87 -5.43 12.09
CA PHE A 272 -25.91 -6.76 12.68
C PHE A 272 -24.76 -7.65 12.19
N MET A 273 -24.47 -7.64 10.88
CA MET A 273 -23.35 -8.39 10.30
C MET A 273 -21.99 -7.91 10.80
N ASP A 274 -21.77 -6.60 10.89
CA ASP A 274 -20.51 -6.04 11.40
C ASP A 274 -20.28 -6.41 12.87
N ASN A 275 -21.33 -6.32 13.70
CA ASN A 275 -21.26 -6.74 15.09
C ASN A 275 -20.98 -8.25 15.23
N LYS A 276 -21.65 -9.07 14.42
CA LYS A 276 -21.42 -10.52 14.38
C LYS A 276 -19.98 -10.83 13.94
N ASN A 277 -19.52 -10.25 12.85
CA ASN A 277 -18.17 -10.45 12.30
C ASN A 277 -17.10 -10.01 13.29
N ARG A 278 -17.32 -8.91 14.02
CA ARG A 278 -16.41 -8.47 15.09
C ARG A 278 -16.27 -9.51 16.19
N LEU A 279 -17.38 -10.06 16.68
CA LEU A 279 -17.36 -11.09 17.72
C LEU A 279 -16.77 -12.41 17.21
N LEU A 280 -17.11 -12.83 16.00
CA LEU A 280 -16.53 -14.02 15.36
C LEU A 280 -15.02 -13.89 15.18
N ASN A 281 -14.53 -12.72 14.75
CA ASN A 281 -13.10 -12.45 14.66
C ASN A 281 -12.43 -12.52 16.04
N GLY A 282 -13.07 -12.00 17.09
CA GLY A 282 -12.60 -12.12 18.47
C GLY A 282 -12.50 -13.59 18.92
N LEU A 283 -13.55 -14.38 18.69
CA LEU A 283 -13.58 -15.81 18.98
C LEU A 283 -12.52 -16.59 18.19
N PHE A 284 -12.33 -16.25 16.91
CA PHE A 284 -11.30 -16.84 16.06
C PHE A 284 -9.90 -16.57 16.64
N ARG A 285 -9.59 -15.32 16.99
CA ARG A 285 -8.30 -14.98 17.62
C ARG A 285 -8.08 -15.68 18.96
N LEU A 286 -9.13 -15.85 19.76
CA LEU A 286 -9.05 -16.64 21.00
C LEU A 286 -8.79 -18.12 20.72
N SER A 287 -9.40 -18.69 19.67
CA SER A 287 -9.13 -20.07 19.27
C SER A 287 -7.70 -20.25 18.78
N GLU A 288 -7.20 -19.32 17.96
CA GLU A 288 -5.81 -19.28 17.46
C GLU A 288 -4.82 -19.18 18.63
N ALA A 289 -5.06 -18.28 19.59
CA ALA A 289 -4.23 -18.16 20.79
C ALA A 289 -4.21 -19.45 21.63
N ASN A 290 -5.34 -20.15 21.76
CA ASN A 290 -5.39 -21.44 22.44
C ASN A 290 -4.54 -22.51 21.73
N THR A 291 -4.61 -22.57 20.39
CA THR A 291 -3.77 -23.48 19.61
C THR A 291 -2.28 -23.16 19.76
N PHE A 292 -1.91 -21.87 19.74
CA PHE A 292 -0.53 -21.44 19.90
C PHE A 292 0.04 -21.76 21.29
N VAL A 293 -0.76 -21.62 22.34
CA VAL A 293 -0.37 -22.04 23.70
C VAL A 293 -0.21 -23.55 23.80
N ALA A 294 -1.04 -24.34 23.12
CA ALA A 294 -0.87 -25.79 23.07
C ALA A 294 0.46 -26.17 22.39
N THR A 295 0.78 -25.57 21.24
CA THR A 295 2.06 -25.80 20.55
C THR A 295 3.26 -25.38 21.40
N MET A 296 3.19 -24.24 22.10
CA MET A 296 4.27 -23.80 23.01
C MET A 296 4.47 -24.74 24.21
N LYS A 297 3.39 -25.33 24.73
CA LYS A 297 3.49 -26.35 25.79
C LYS A 297 4.25 -27.58 25.30
N GLU A 298 3.94 -28.05 24.10
CA GLU A 298 4.65 -29.19 23.48
C GLU A 298 6.12 -28.85 23.22
N GLU A 299 6.42 -27.68 22.65
CA GLU A 299 7.80 -27.22 22.43
C GLU A 299 8.63 -27.20 23.72
N LEU A 300 8.08 -26.68 24.83
CA LEU A 300 8.78 -26.65 26.12
C LEU A 300 9.11 -28.04 26.66
N VAL A 301 8.21 -29.01 26.48
CA VAL A 301 8.45 -30.41 26.86
C VAL A 301 9.61 -30.98 26.04
N THR A 302 9.69 -30.68 24.74
CA THR A 302 10.79 -31.17 23.88
C THR A 302 12.14 -30.47 24.11
N LEU A 303 12.13 -29.21 24.55
CA LEU A 303 13.36 -28.43 24.77
C LEU A 303 14.14 -28.88 26.02
N GLY A 304 13.45 -29.38 27.05
CA GLY A 304 14.09 -29.85 28.29
C GLY A 304 15.18 -30.89 28.03
N PRO A 305 14.86 -32.04 27.43
CA PRO A 305 15.83 -33.10 27.12
C PRO A 305 16.98 -32.63 26.21
N LYS A 306 16.69 -31.80 25.20
CA LYS A 306 17.70 -31.27 24.28
C LYS A 306 18.76 -30.41 24.98
N ILE A 307 18.37 -29.62 25.98
CA ILE A 307 19.32 -28.81 26.75
C ILE A 307 20.21 -29.70 27.63
N GLU A 308 19.67 -30.77 28.23
CA GLU A 308 20.44 -31.71 29.03
C GLU A 308 21.44 -32.51 28.19
N GLU A 309 21.02 -32.98 27.01
CA GLU A 309 21.90 -33.66 26.05
C GLU A 309 23.06 -32.75 25.63
N LYS A 310 22.75 -31.51 25.22
CA LYS A 310 23.80 -30.53 24.87
C LYS A 310 24.69 -30.16 26.05
N GLN A 311 24.17 -30.16 27.26
CA GLN A 311 24.99 -29.90 28.45
C GLN A 311 26.02 -31.02 28.66
N LYS A 312 25.62 -32.27 28.53
CA LYS A 312 26.55 -33.42 28.60
C LYS A 312 27.60 -33.35 27.49
N ASP A 313 27.20 -33.04 26.25
CA ASP A 313 28.13 -32.87 25.14
C ASP A 313 29.16 -31.76 25.40
N THR A 314 28.73 -30.62 25.96
CA THR A 314 29.64 -29.51 26.31
C THR A 314 30.63 -29.87 27.42
N GLU A 315 30.21 -30.67 28.42
CA GLU A 315 31.08 -31.13 29.50
C GLU A 315 32.17 -32.07 28.97
N ILE A 316 31.81 -32.99 28.07
CA ILE A 316 32.78 -33.89 27.42
C ILE A 316 33.81 -33.09 26.60
N LEU A 317 33.37 -32.09 25.83
CA LEU A 317 34.26 -31.24 25.04
C LEU A 317 35.19 -30.37 25.91
N LEU A 318 34.71 -29.92 27.07
CA LEU A 318 35.52 -29.15 28.03
C LEU A 318 36.69 -29.99 28.56
N ASP A 319 36.40 -31.24 28.97
CA ASP A 319 37.43 -32.15 29.50
C ASP A 319 38.49 -32.48 28.44
N GLN A 320 38.10 -32.60 27.17
CA GLN A 320 39.04 -32.80 26.05
C GLN A 320 39.89 -31.55 25.82
N LEU A 321 39.28 -30.36 25.79
CA LEU A 321 40.00 -29.09 25.63
C LEU A 321 41.02 -28.83 26.74
N GLN A 322 40.70 -29.16 27.99
CA GLN A 322 41.65 -29.00 29.10
C GLN A 322 42.92 -29.84 28.89
N LYS A 323 42.75 -31.13 28.53
CA LYS A 323 43.87 -32.03 28.25
C LYS A 323 44.70 -31.55 27.05
N ASP A 324 44.03 -31.12 25.98
CA ASP A 324 44.71 -30.66 24.77
C ASP A 324 45.41 -29.31 24.97
N THR A 325 44.90 -28.43 25.84
CA THR A 325 45.53 -27.13 26.16
C THR A 325 46.90 -27.33 26.82
N GLU A 326 46.99 -28.25 27.78
CA GLU A 326 48.26 -28.56 28.45
C GLU A 326 49.26 -29.17 27.47
N ALA A 327 48.82 -30.10 26.62
CA ALA A 327 49.65 -30.73 25.61
C ALA A 327 50.17 -29.73 24.56
N VAL A 328 49.30 -28.85 24.05
CA VAL A 328 49.67 -27.81 23.06
C VAL A 328 50.71 -26.85 23.64
N ASN A 329 50.52 -26.39 24.89
CA ASN A 329 51.44 -25.45 25.52
C ASN A 329 52.83 -26.06 25.77
N GLN A 330 52.89 -27.34 26.17
CA GLN A 330 54.17 -28.04 26.34
C GLN A 330 54.92 -28.17 25.00
N VAL A 331 54.24 -28.59 23.93
CA VAL A 331 54.85 -28.73 22.60
C VAL A 331 55.27 -27.37 22.03
N ARG A 332 54.48 -26.31 22.27
CA ARG A 332 54.82 -24.94 21.85
C ARG A 332 56.10 -24.43 22.50
N ALA A 333 56.24 -24.59 23.81
CA ALA A 333 57.44 -24.14 24.53
C ALA A 333 58.72 -24.84 24.02
N ILE A 334 58.63 -26.13 23.67
CA ILE A 334 59.76 -26.89 23.11
C ILE A 334 60.15 -26.35 21.72
N VAL A 335 59.18 -26.12 20.84
CA VAL A 335 59.45 -25.62 19.48
C VAL A 335 59.98 -24.19 19.51
N GLU A 336 59.44 -23.30 20.34
CA GLU A 336 59.93 -21.92 20.51
C GLU A 336 61.38 -21.90 21.00
N HIS A 337 61.73 -22.76 21.96
CA HIS A 337 63.10 -22.86 22.46
C HIS A 337 64.09 -23.36 21.39
N GLU A 338 63.71 -24.39 20.62
CA GLU A 338 64.53 -24.90 19.51
C GLU A 338 64.70 -23.88 18.37
N GLU A 339 63.65 -23.09 18.08
CA GLU A 339 63.71 -21.99 17.10
C GLU A 339 64.71 -20.90 17.51
N GLU A 340 64.75 -20.51 18.79
CA GLU A 340 65.68 -19.51 19.28
C GLU A 340 67.13 -19.96 19.21
N ILE A 341 67.39 -21.23 19.56
CA ILE A 341 68.73 -21.83 19.47
C ILE A 341 69.19 -21.85 18.01
N MET A 342 68.33 -22.30 17.09
CA MET A 342 68.66 -22.38 15.67
C MET A 342 68.92 -20.99 15.06
N LYS A 343 68.14 -19.96 15.42
CA LYS A 343 68.39 -18.57 14.98
C LYS A 343 69.76 -18.05 15.41
N LYS A 344 70.18 -18.36 16.64
CA LYS A 344 71.51 -17.98 17.16
C LYS A 344 72.62 -18.70 16.39
N GLU A 345 72.50 -20.01 16.19
CA GLU A 345 73.48 -20.82 15.45
C GLU A 345 73.57 -20.40 13.97
N ALA A 346 72.44 -20.11 13.32
CA ALA A 346 72.40 -19.64 11.93
C ALA A 346 73.13 -18.32 11.74
N LYS A 347 72.96 -17.39 12.67
CA LYS A 347 73.66 -16.11 12.65
C LYS A 347 75.17 -16.29 12.79
N ILE A 348 75.61 -17.16 13.71
CA ILE A 348 77.02 -17.48 13.92
C ILE A 348 77.64 -18.06 12.63
N VAL A 349 77.00 -19.05 12.01
CA VAL A 349 77.51 -19.67 10.77
C VAL A 349 77.57 -18.67 9.60
N GLN A 350 76.60 -17.75 9.50
CA GLN A 350 76.58 -16.71 8.49
C GLN A 350 77.70 -15.68 8.67
N ASP A 351 77.93 -15.23 9.92
CA ASP A 351 79.00 -14.28 10.24
C ASP A 351 80.38 -14.89 9.90
N TYR A 352 80.63 -16.14 10.32
CA TYR A 352 81.86 -16.86 9.98
C TYR A 352 82.06 -17.06 8.47
N ALA A 353 81.00 -17.34 7.71
CA ALA A 353 81.08 -17.48 6.26
C ALA A 353 81.47 -16.15 5.58
N SER A 354 80.95 -15.03 6.09
CA SER A 354 81.24 -13.69 5.56
C SER A 354 82.70 -13.26 5.79
N GLU A 355 83.27 -13.61 6.95
CA GLU A 355 84.68 -13.34 7.27
C GLU A 355 85.62 -14.13 6.35
N CYS A 356 85.32 -15.41 6.09
CA CYS A 356 86.12 -16.24 5.19
C CYS A 356 86.18 -15.69 3.76
N GLN A 357 85.08 -15.13 3.25
CA GLN A 357 85.01 -14.54 1.91
C GLN A 357 85.80 -13.22 1.83
N LYS A 358 85.76 -12.39 2.88
CA LYS A 358 86.54 -11.15 2.96
C LYS A 358 88.05 -11.43 2.96
N ASP A 359 88.49 -12.41 3.74
CA ASP A 359 89.91 -12.79 3.82
C ASP A 359 90.45 -13.22 2.45
N LEU A 360 89.69 -14.01 1.68
CA LEU A 360 90.07 -14.46 0.33
C LEU A 360 90.10 -13.35 -0.71
N ALA A 361 89.13 -12.42 -0.65
CA ALA A 361 89.03 -11.31 -1.59
C ALA A 361 90.17 -10.28 -1.46
N SER A 362 90.82 -10.20 -0.29
CA SER A 362 91.88 -9.23 -0.02
C SER A 362 93.15 -9.41 -0.89
N VAL A 363 93.47 -10.64 -1.31
CA VAL A 363 94.75 -10.95 -1.99
C VAL A 363 94.61 -11.26 -3.48
N MET A 364 93.42 -11.63 -3.93
CA MET A 364 93.14 -11.92 -5.34
C MET A 364 93.50 -10.78 -6.32
N PRO A 365 93.25 -9.49 -5.99
CA PRO A 365 93.55 -8.38 -6.90
C PRO A 365 95.05 -8.17 -7.12
N ALA A 366 95.85 -8.27 -6.06
CA ALA A 366 97.31 -8.10 -6.14
C ALA A 366 97.96 -9.17 -7.03
N LEU A 367 97.47 -10.41 -6.94
CA LEU A 367 97.93 -11.53 -7.76
C LEU A 367 97.49 -11.40 -9.22
N GLN A 368 96.28 -10.90 -9.49
CA GLN A 368 95.82 -10.66 -10.86
C GLN A 368 96.63 -9.55 -11.54
N ASN A 369 96.89 -8.44 -10.83
CA ASN A 369 97.71 -7.34 -11.35
C ASN A 369 99.13 -7.80 -11.73
N ALA A 370 99.72 -8.67 -10.91
CA ALA A 370 101.06 -9.19 -11.17
C ALA A 370 101.10 -10.15 -12.37
N ILE A 371 100.02 -10.90 -12.64
CA ILE A 371 99.90 -11.75 -13.84
C ILE A 371 99.70 -10.90 -15.10
N LEU A 372 98.85 -9.87 -15.04
CA LEU A 372 98.67 -8.93 -16.15
C LEU A 372 100.00 -8.25 -16.51
N SER A 373 100.80 -7.89 -15.51
CA SER A 373 102.13 -7.30 -15.72
C SER A 373 103.15 -8.25 -16.36
N LEU A 374 102.93 -9.57 -16.30
CA LEU A 374 103.74 -10.55 -17.02
C LEU A 374 103.30 -10.75 -18.48
N GLU A 375 102.03 -10.54 -18.80
CA GLU A 375 101.51 -10.65 -20.18
C GLU A 375 102.04 -9.54 -21.10
N THR A 376 102.42 -8.38 -20.54
CA THR A 376 102.99 -7.25 -21.28
C THR A 376 104.44 -7.45 -21.71
N LEU A 377 105.07 -8.59 -21.37
CA LEU A 377 106.46 -8.87 -21.72
C LEU A 377 106.62 -9.51 -23.11
N ASP A 378 107.32 -8.81 -24.00
CA ASP A 378 107.62 -9.28 -25.35
C ASP A 378 108.85 -10.20 -25.42
N LYS A 379 108.90 -11.11 -26.41
CA LYS A 379 110.04 -12.04 -26.63
C LYS A 379 111.38 -11.31 -26.76
N ALA A 380 111.40 -10.08 -27.26
CA ALA A 380 112.60 -9.26 -27.38
C ALA A 380 113.24 -8.98 -26.02
N SER A 381 112.45 -8.55 -25.03
CA SER A 381 112.92 -8.19 -23.67
C SER A 381 113.52 -9.38 -22.90
N ILE A 382 113.04 -10.60 -23.19
CA ILE A 382 113.60 -11.84 -22.61
C ILE A 382 114.92 -12.21 -23.30
N SER A 383 115.02 -11.98 -24.61
CA SER A 383 116.26 -12.24 -25.35
C SER A 383 117.39 -11.31 -24.93
N GLU A 384 117.10 -10.06 -24.52
CA GLU A 384 118.09 -9.12 -23.96
C GLU A 384 118.77 -9.67 -22.72
N ILE A 385 117.99 -10.18 -21.76
CA ILE A 385 118.53 -10.76 -20.52
C ILE A 385 119.39 -12.00 -20.82
N ARG A 386 119.04 -12.75 -21.87
CA ARG A 386 119.77 -13.96 -22.26
C ARG A 386 121.17 -13.69 -22.81
N VAL A 387 121.46 -12.50 -23.35
CA VAL A 387 122.78 -12.22 -23.96
C VAL A 387 123.86 -11.97 -22.90
N TYR A 388 123.51 -11.66 -21.64
CA TYR A 388 124.49 -11.36 -20.60
C TYR A 388 125.47 -12.53 -20.35
N ASN A 389 126.78 -12.24 -20.50
CA ASN A 389 127.87 -13.15 -20.16
C ASN A 389 128.14 -13.16 -18.65
N ASN A 390 128.06 -11.99 -17.99
CA ASN A 390 127.99 -11.83 -16.53
C ASN A 390 126.81 -10.88 -16.20
N PRO A 391 125.69 -11.36 -15.62
CA PRO A 391 124.52 -10.54 -15.37
C PRO A 391 124.68 -9.62 -14.14
N PRO A 392 123.98 -8.48 -14.08
CA PRO A 392 123.84 -7.69 -12.86
C PRO A 392 123.25 -8.51 -11.70
N VAL A 393 123.72 -8.27 -10.48
CA VAL A 393 123.33 -9.03 -9.27
C VAL A 393 121.81 -9.09 -9.07
N LEU A 394 121.10 -7.98 -9.32
CA LEU A 394 119.64 -7.90 -9.22
C LEU A 394 118.91 -8.83 -10.19
N VAL A 395 119.35 -8.89 -11.44
CA VAL A 395 118.77 -9.76 -12.48
C VAL A 395 119.03 -11.23 -12.13
N SER A 396 120.23 -11.55 -11.63
CA SER A 396 120.57 -12.89 -11.16
C SER A 396 119.66 -13.33 -10.00
N ASN A 397 119.39 -12.44 -9.04
CA ASN A 397 118.52 -12.73 -7.90
C ASN A 397 117.05 -12.96 -8.33
N VAL A 398 116.52 -12.15 -9.26
CA VAL A 398 115.14 -12.33 -9.75
C VAL A 398 115.00 -13.64 -10.50
N MET A 399 115.97 -13.95 -11.36
CA MET A 399 115.97 -15.22 -12.08
C MET A 399 116.22 -16.42 -11.17
N ALA A 400 117.01 -16.28 -10.11
CA ALA A 400 117.15 -17.30 -9.08
C ALA A 400 115.82 -17.54 -8.33
N ALA A 401 115.08 -16.48 -8.00
CA ALA A 401 113.76 -16.58 -7.39
C ALA A 401 112.74 -17.26 -8.31
N VAL A 402 112.72 -16.92 -9.60
CA VAL A 402 111.88 -17.59 -10.60
C VAL A 402 112.30 -19.06 -10.79
N CYS A 403 113.59 -19.36 -10.83
CA CYS A 403 114.09 -20.74 -10.88
C CYS A 403 113.66 -21.56 -9.66
N LEU A 404 113.66 -20.94 -8.47
CA LEU A 404 113.17 -21.58 -7.24
C LEU A 404 111.68 -21.90 -7.32
N LEU A 405 110.84 -21.00 -7.85
CA LEU A 405 109.40 -21.26 -8.04
C LEU A 405 109.15 -22.45 -8.98
N PHE A 406 109.97 -22.61 -10.04
CA PHE A 406 109.93 -23.80 -10.91
C PHE A 406 110.73 -25.01 -10.37
N GLN A 407 111.21 -24.95 -9.12
CA GLN A 407 111.98 -26.00 -8.44
C GLN A 407 113.29 -26.42 -9.15
N LYS A 408 113.92 -25.50 -9.89
CA LYS A 408 115.22 -25.70 -10.52
C LYS A 408 116.36 -25.10 -9.71
N LYS A 409 117.60 -25.53 -9.96
CA LYS A 409 118.78 -25.03 -9.26
C LYS A 409 118.99 -23.53 -9.53
N PRO A 410 119.18 -22.68 -8.50
CA PRO A 410 119.26 -21.23 -8.62
C PRO A 410 120.64 -20.76 -9.11
N ASP A 411 121.08 -21.30 -10.25
CA ASP A 411 122.36 -20.95 -10.87
C ASP A 411 122.09 -20.26 -12.20
N TRP A 412 122.91 -19.26 -12.57
CA TRP A 412 122.74 -18.52 -13.83
C TRP A 412 122.71 -19.39 -15.11
N PRO A 413 123.50 -20.48 -15.24
CA PRO A 413 123.39 -21.37 -16.40
C PRO A 413 121.98 -21.98 -16.56
N THR A 414 121.37 -22.37 -15.44
CA THR A 414 120.01 -22.94 -15.39
C THR A 414 118.96 -21.87 -15.70
N ALA A 415 119.15 -20.64 -15.22
CA ALA A 415 118.30 -19.50 -15.57
C ALA A 415 118.37 -19.16 -17.06
N LYS A 416 119.58 -19.20 -17.66
CA LYS A 416 119.80 -18.96 -19.09
C LYS A 416 119.13 -20.04 -19.95
N GLN A 417 119.13 -21.29 -19.49
CA GLN A 417 118.40 -22.39 -20.13
C GLN A 417 116.87 -22.18 -20.08
N MET A 418 116.34 -21.68 -18.95
CA MET A 418 114.91 -21.35 -18.80
C MET A 418 114.47 -20.19 -19.69
N LEU A 419 115.27 -19.13 -19.77
CA LEU A 419 115.02 -17.98 -20.67
C LEU A 419 115.14 -18.36 -22.15
N GLY A 420 115.84 -19.45 -22.48
CA GLY A 420 115.96 -19.97 -23.85
C GLY A 420 114.76 -20.80 -24.32
N ASP A 421 113.88 -21.25 -23.42
CA ASP A 421 112.71 -22.06 -23.76
C ASP A 421 111.62 -21.17 -24.42
N PRO A 422 111.19 -21.45 -25.66
CA PRO A 422 110.19 -20.64 -26.36
C PRO A 422 108.83 -20.56 -25.66
N ASN A 423 108.54 -21.47 -24.71
CA ASN A 423 107.30 -21.52 -23.92
C ASN A 423 107.42 -20.95 -22.50
N PHE A 424 108.52 -20.29 -22.15
CA PHE A 424 108.76 -19.79 -20.79
C PHE A 424 107.68 -18.83 -20.26
N LEU A 425 107.23 -17.86 -21.06
CA LEU A 425 106.16 -16.92 -20.67
C LEU A 425 104.82 -17.62 -20.40
N LYS A 426 104.43 -18.58 -21.25
CA LYS A 426 103.19 -19.36 -21.03
C LYS A 426 103.26 -20.16 -19.73
N LYS A 427 104.43 -20.71 -19.38
CA LYS A 427 104.64 -21.43 -18.11
C LYS A 427 104.55 -20.52 -16.88
N LEU A 428 104.88 -19.23 -17.00
CA LEU A 428 104.70 -18.25 -15.92
C LEU A 428 103.23 -17.89 -15.71
N LEU A 429 102.47 -17.69 -16.79
CA LEU A 429 101.05 -17.32 -16.73
C LEU A 429 100.16 -18.49 -16.26
N GLN A 430 100.44 -19.70 -16.74
CA GLN A 430 99.69 -20.92 -16.42
C GLN A 430 100.21 -21.61 -15.14
N PHE A 431 100.95 -20.89 -14.31
CA PHE A 431 101.52 -21.44 -13.10
C PHE A 431 100.43 -21.79 -12.07
N ASP A 432 100.41 -23.05 -11.63
CA ASP A 432 99.46 -23.51 -10.62
C ASP A 432 99.86 -22.97 -9.24
N LYS A 433 99.08 -22.00 -8.79
CA LYS A 433 99.31 -21.22 -7.57
C LYS A 433 99.09 -22.04 -6.30
N ASN A 434 98.37 -23.17 -6.40
CA ASN A 434 97.94 -23.98 -5.26
C ASN A 434 98.75 -25.27 -5.06
N SER A 435 99.63 -25.63 -6.01
CA SER A 435 100.33 -26.93 -6.01
C SER A 435 101.78 -26.88 -5.48
N LEU A 436 102.30 -25.73 -5.04
CA LEU A 436 103.69 -25.60 -4.61
C LEU A 436 103.94 -26.05 -3.15
N PRO A 437 105.02 -26.80 -2.87
CA PRO A 437 105.41 -27.14 -1.50
C PRO A 437 105.99 -25.93 -0.73
N ASP A 438 105.67 -25.83 0.55
CA ASP A 438 106.11 -24.75 1.46
C ASP A 438 107.62 -24.54 1.56
N LYS A 439 108.39 -25.60 1.29
CA LYS A 439 109.86 -25.56 1.26
C LYS A 439 110.38 -24.61 0.18
N VAL A 440 109.63 -24.39 -0.89
CA VAL A 440 109.99 -23.51 -2.02
C VAL A 440 109.88 -22.04 -1.58
N PHE A 441 108.75 -21.64 -1.00
CA PHE A 441 108.53 -20.27 -0.52
C PHE A 441 109.47 -19.90 0.65
N HIS A 442 109.82 -20.85 1.52
CA HIS A 442 110.83 -20.61 2.56
C HIS A 442 112.22 -20.26 2.00
N LYS A 443 112.63 -20.89 0.89
CA LYS A 443 113.88 -20.54 0.20
C LYS A 443 113.75 -19.21 -0.54
N LEU A 444 112.57 -18.90 -1.05
CA LEU A 444 112.25 -17.66 -1.75
C LEU A 444 112.29 -16.43 -0.82
N LYS A 445 111.89 -16.58 0.45
CA LYS A 445 112.02 -15.55 1.50
C LYS A 445 113.44 -14.99 1.69
N LYS A 446 114.47 -15.75 1.32
CA LYS A 446 115.86 -15.26 1.36
C LYS A 446 116.12 -14.16 0.34
N TYR A 447 115.40 -14.16 -0.78
CA TYR A 447 115.53 -13.18 -1.86
C TYR A 447 114.57 -12.00 -1.67
N SER A 448 113.33 -12.23 -1.23
CA SER A 448 112.35 -11.15 -1.01
C SER A 448 112.68 -10.21 0.15
N ARG A 449 113.55 -10.63 1.09
CA ARG A 449 114.02 -9.78 2.20
C ARG A 449 115.18 -8.84 1.84
N ILE A 450 115.76 -8.98 0.65
CA ILE A 450 116.85 -8.10 0.20
C ILE A 450 116.22 -6.73 -0.14
N PRO A 451 116.68 -5.60 0.47
CA PRO A 451 116.04 -4.29 0.29
C PRO A 451 115.95 -3.83 -1.19
N ASP A 452 116.94 -4.22 -1.99
CA ASP A 452 117.01 -3.87 -3.42
C ASP A 452 116.15 -4.81 -4.30
N PHE A 453 115.52 -5.86 -3.74
CA PHE A 453 114.62 -6.78 -4.44
C PHE A 453 113.17 -6.26 -4.44
N ASN A 454 112.99 -5.10 -5.05
CA ASN A 454 111.67 -4.49 -5.23
C ASN A 454 111.40 -4.18 -6.71
N PRO A 455 110.14 -4.18 -7.17
CA PRO A 455 109.82 -4.00 -8.59
C PRO A 455 110.35 -2.69 -9.18
N GLU A 456 110.41 -1.60 -8.40
CA GLU A 456 110.88 -0.29 -8.86
C GLU A 456 112.40 -0.23 -9.06
N ALA A 457 113.19 -0.80 -8.15
CA ALA A 457 114.65 -0.85 -8.21
C ALA A 457 115.12 -1.82 -9.31
N VAL A 458 114.46 -2.98 -9.43
CA VAL A 458 114.74 -3.94 -10.51
C VAL A 458 114.36 -3.35 -11.87
N GLY A 459 113.25 -2.59 -11.95
CA GLY A 459 112.78 -1.95 -13.18
C GLY A 459 113.73 -0.94 -13.79
N LYS A 460 114.60 -0.31 -12.98
CA LYS A 460 115.66 0.58 -13.49
C LYS A 460 116.75 -0.17 -14.27
N VAL A 461 116.93 -1.46 -13.99
CA VAL A 461 117.96 -2.30 -14.62
C VAL A 461 117.37 -3.14 -15.76
N SER A 462 116.18 -3.68 -15.58
CA SER A 462 115.45 -4.41 -16.63
C SER A 462 113.95 -4.39 -16.37
N LEU A 463 113.20 -3.96 -17.37
CA LEU A 463 111.73 -3.95 -17.33
C LEU A 463 111.15 -5.37 -17.21
N ALA A 464 111.77 -6.36 -17.87
CA ALA A 464 111.30 -7.74 -17.80
C ALA A 464 111.50 -8.39 -16.43
N CYS A 465 112.60 -8.03 -15.72
CA CYS A 465 112.80 -8.51 -14.36
C CYS A 465 111.85 -7.84 -13.34
N ARG A 466 111.37 -6.61 -13.60
CA ARG A 466 110.38 -5.94 -12.73
C ARG A 466 109.08 -6.74 -12.64
N SER A 467 108.49 -7.10 -13.78
CA SER A 467 107.23 -7.85 -13.81
C SER A 467 107.37 -9.24 -13.18
N MET A 468 108.52 -9.91 -13.39
CA MET A 468 108.81 -11.19 -12.75
C MET A 468 108.98 -11.06 -11.24
N CYS A 469 109.58 -9.97 -10.76
CA CYS A 469 109.71 -9.67 -9.33
C CYS A 469 108.35 -9.43 -8.67
N GLU A 470 107.46 -8.64 -9.31
CA GLU A 470 106.11 -8.34 -8.81
C GLU A 470 105.25 -9.61 -8.70
N TRP A 471 105.33 -10.50 -9.70
CA TRP A 471 104.65 -11.79 -9.69
C TRP A 471 105.14 -12.74 -8.59
N VAL A 472 106.46 -12.79 -8.38
CA VAL A 472 107.06 -13.60 -7.30
C VAL A 472 106.54 -13.15 -5.93
N LEU A 473 106.48 -11.84 -5.68
CA LEU A 473 106.01 -11.27 -4.41
C LEU A 473 104.51 -11.47 -4.20
N ALA A 474 103.69 -11.30 -5.25
CA ALA A 474 102.25 -11.49 -5.16
C ALA A 474 101.86 -12.96 -4.92
N LEU A 475 102.62 -13.92 -5.47
CA LEU A 475 102.44 -15.34 -5.20
C LEU A 475 102.81 -15.74 -3.77
N GLU A 476 103.84 -15.12 -3.19
CA GLU A 476 104.21 -15.33 -1.79
C GLU A 476 103.06 -14.92 -0.86
N HIS A 477 102.49 -13.72 -1.07
CA HIS A 477 101.38 -13.20 -0.26
C HIS A 477 100.09 -14.03 -0.39
N TYR A 478 99.78 -14.52 -1.60
CA TYR A 478 98.62 -15.39 -1.83
C TYR A 478 98.71 -16.71 -1.06
N ASN A 479 99.88 -17.36 -1.04
CA ASN A 479 100.06 -18.61 -0.32
C ASN A 479 99.89 -18.44 1.20
N GLU A 480 100.32 -17.32 1.77
CA GLU A 480 100.15 -17.04 3.21
C GLU A 480 98.68 -16.91 3.60
N VAL A 481 97.88 -16.18 2.81
CA VAL A 481 96.44 -16.03 3.08
C VAL A 481 95.65 -17.30 2.76
N TYR A 482 96.00 -18.04 1.71
CA TYR A 482 95.34 -19.30 1.37
C TYR A 482 95.45 -20.35 2.49
N LYS A 483 96.59 -20.40 3.20
CA LYS A 483 96.76 -21.26 4.39
C LYS A 483 95.81 -20.92 5.53
N MET A 484 95.54 -19.64 5.74
CA MET A 484 94.65 -19.18 6.80
C MET A 484 93.17 -19.48 6.48
N VAL A 485 92.79 -19.44 5.20
CA VAL A 485 91.38 -19.57 4.79
C VAL A 485 90.92 -21.01 4.59
N LYS A 486 91.79 -21.93 4.14
CA LYS A 486 91.46 -23.35 3.91
C LYS A 486 90.83 -24.08 5.12
N PRO A 487 91.37 -23.98 6.35
CA PRO A 487 90.74 -24.61 7.52
C PRO A 487 89.42 -23.92 7.93
N LYS A 488 89.28 -22.61 7.70
CA LYS A 488 88.04 -21.88 8.01
C LYS A 488 86.90 -22.27 7.05
N GLN A 489 87.19 -22.45 5.76
CA GLN A 489 86.20 -22.91 4.77
C GLN A 489 85.60 -24.28 5.11
N LYS A 490 86.44 -25.25 5.50
CA LYS A 490 85.96 -26.59 5.88
C LYS A 490 85.01 -26.55 7.09
N ARG A 491 85.33 -25.73 8.10
CA ARG A 491 84.48 -25.55 9.28
C ARG A 491 83.13 -24.89 8.94
N VAL A 492 83.11 -23.94 7.99
CA VAL A 492 81.86 -23.31 7.53
C VAL A 492 80.97 -24.33 6.81
N GLU A 493 81.55 -25.25 6.04
CA GLU A 493 80.82 -26.29 5.33
C GLU A 493 80.23 -27.34 6.28
N GLU A 494 81.04 -27.86 7.22
CA GLU A 494 80.58 -28.78 8.28
C GLU A 494 79.46 -28.15 9.13
N ALA A 495 79.56 -26.86 9.47
CA ALA A 495 78.52 -26.17 10.26
C ALA A 495 77.24 -25.88 9.47
N ARG A 496 77.32 -25.68 8.15
CA ARG A 496 76.14 -25.51 7.28
C ARG A 496 75.36 -26.80 7.12
N GLU A 497 76.03 -27.94 6.96
CA GLU A 497 75.36 -29.25 6.87
C GLU A 497 74.63 -29.60 8.17
N ALA A 498 75.27 -29.37 9.33
CA ALA A 498 74.64 -29.57 10.63
C ALA A 498 73.38 -28.69 10.80
N LEU A 499 73.46 -27.42 10.35
CA LEU A 499 72.34 -26.48 10.41
C LEU A 499 71.18 -26.89 9.47
N GLU A 500 71.49 -27.41 8.29
CA GLU A 500 70.48 -27.89 7.34
C GLU A 500 69.69 -29.07 7.92
N LEU A 501 70.37 -30.04 8.54
CA LEU A 501 69.72 -31.17 9.21
C LEU A 501 68.84 -30.71 10.38
N ALA A 502 69.35 -29.80 11.22
CA ALA A 502 68.59 -29.22 12.33
C ALA A 502 67.35 -28.44 11.84
N SER A 503 67.48 -27.67 10.74
CA SER A 503 66.37 -26.92 10.15
C SER A 503 65.26 -27.82 9.58
N LYS A 504 65.62 -28.97 8.99
CA LYS A 504 64.64 -29.96 8.50
C LYS A 504 63.87 -30.59 9.66
N SER A 505 64.56 -30.91 10.76
CA SER A 505 63.93 -31.45 11.98
C SER A 505 62.97 -30.42 12.61
N LEU A 506 63.40 -29.15 12.71
CA LEU A 506 62.58 -28.07 13.21
C LEU A 506 61.33 -27.84 12.36
N ALA A 507 61.46 -27.86 11.03
CA ALA A 507 60.32 -27.72 10.11
C ALA A 507 59.29 -28.85 10.27
N GLN A 508 59.72 -30.08 10.53
CA GLN A 508 58.81 -31.20 10.82
C GLN A 508 58.06 -31.01 12.14
N LYS A 509 58.75 -30.53 13.19
CA LYS A 509 58.12 -30.22 14.48
C LYS A 509 57.14 -29.03 14.38
N GLN A 510 57.51 -27.97 13.66
CA GLN A 510 56.62 -26.84 13.36
C GLN A 510 55.37 -27.26 12.58
N ALA A 511 55.52 -28.14 11.58
CA ALA A 511 54.38 -28.67 10.83
C ALA A 511 53.44 -29.51 11.71
N SER A 512 54.01 -30.28 12.64
CA SER A 512 53.26 -31.09 13.59
C SER A 512 52.53 -30.20 14.62
N LEU A 513 53.20 -29.17 15.14
CA LEU A 513 52.61 -28.15 16.01
C LEU A 513 51.45 -27.44 15.32
N LYS A 514 51.59 -27.08 14.04
CA LYS A 514 50.52 -26.43 13.28
C LYS A 514 49.28 -27.32 13.15
N LYS A 515 49.44 -28.61 12.87
CA LYS A 515 48.31 -29.57 12.82
C LYS A 515 47.60 -29.68 14.17
N ILE A 516 48.35 -29.76 15.26
CA ILE A 516 47.79 -29.82 16.62
C ILE A 516 47.07 -28.51 16.96
N GLN A 517 47.65 -27.36 16.58
CA GLN A 517 47.03 -26.05 16.78
C GLN A 517 45.73 -25.87 15.97
N ASP A 518 45.71 -26.33 14.72
CA ASP A 518 44.52 -26.27 13.86
C ASP A 518 43.40 -27.16 14.42
N HIS A 519 43.74 -28.35 14.91
CA HIS A 519 42.79 -29.24 15.59
C HIS A 519 42.27 -28.60 16.88
N PHE A 520 43.15 -28.04 17.71
CA PHE A 520 42.79 -27.33 18.94
C PHE A 520 41.85 -26.15 18.66
N ASN A 521 42.16 -25.32 17.66
CA ASN A 521 41.31 -24.19 17.27
C ASN A 521 39.93 -24.66 16.80
N THR A 522 39.86 -25.76 16.05
CA THR A 522 38.60 -26.37 15.61
C THR A 522 37.78 -26.85 16.81
N LEU A 523 38.40 -27.53 17.77
CA LEU A 523 37.75 -28.03 18.97
C LEU A 523 37.28 -26.88 19.87
N GLN A 524 38.08 -25.82 19.99
CA GLN A 524 37.73 -24.60 20.71
C GLN A 524 36.52 -23.90 20.07
N GLN A 525 36.47 -23.84 18.74
CA GLN A 525 35.33 -23.27 18.02
C GLN A 525 34.06 -24.10 18.21
N GLN A 526 34.15 -25.43 18.09
CA GLN A 526 33.02 -26.35 18.34
C GLN A 526 32.49 -26.23 19.77
N TYR A 527 33.38 -26.10 20.76
CA TYR A 527 33.00 -25.86 22.14
C TYR A 527 32.26 -24.53 22.30
N GLN A 528 32.80 -23.44 21.75
CA GLN A 528 32.16 -22.12 21.83
C GLN A 528 30.78 -22.12 21.14
N ASP A 529 30.67 -22.75 19.98
CA ASP A 529 29.40 -22.89 19.27
C ASP A 529 28.37 -23.70 20.08
N SER A 530 28.81 -24.81 20.71
CA SER A 530 27.96 -25.64 21.55
C SER A 530 27.50 -24.90 22.83
N VAL A 531 28.40 -24.13 23.46
CA VAL A 531 28.07 -23.25 24.60
C VAL A 531 27.06 -22.17 24.19
N ASN A 532 27.29 -21.50 23.07
CA ASN A 532 26.40 -20.47 22.53
C ASN A 532 25.01 -21.04 22.21
N GLN A 533 24.94 -22.21 21.57
CA GLN A 533 23.68 -22.91 21.27
C GLN A 533 22.94 -23.30 22.55
N ARG A 534 23.64 -23.86 23.54
CA ARG A 534 23.05 -24.21 24.84
C ARG A 534 22.51 -22.98 25.57
N GLU A 535 23.25 -21.87 25.59
CA GLU A 535 22.77 -20.62 26.20
C GLU A 535 21.58 -20.03 25.44
N ALA A 536 21.61 -20.03 24.11
CA ALA A 536 20.48 -19.62 23.29
C ALA A 536 19.22 -20.47 23.57
N LEU A 537 19.37 -21.80 23.68
CA LEU A 537 18.26 -22.70 24.03
C LEU A 537 17.76 -22.46 25.46
N LYS A 538 18.65 -22.19 26.44
CA LYS A 538 18.25 -21.83 27.82
C LYS A 538 17.49 -20.50 27.86
N GLN A 539 17.95 -19.49 27.14
CA GLN A 539 17.26 -18.20 27.02
C GLN A 539 15.89 -18.37 26.32
N TYR A 540 15.85 -19.13 25.21
CA TYR A 540 14.61 -19.42 24.48
C TYR A 540 13.60 -20.14 25.36
N LYS A 541 14.02 -21.16 26.13
CA LYS A 541 13.18 -21.86 27.11
C LYS A 541 12.60 -20.88 28.13
N LYS A 542 13.43 -20.05 28.75
CA LYS A 542 12.98 -19.06 29.76
C LYS A 542 11.98 -18.05 29.18
N THR A 543 12.24 -17.53 27.98
CA THR A 543 11.31 -16.61 27.29
C THR A 543 10.00 -17.31 26.95
N THR A 544 10.04 -18.57 26.52
CA THR A 544 8.84 -19.35 26.20
C THR A 544 8.02 -19.68 27.45
N GLU A 545 8.66 -20.02 28.58
CA GLU A 545 8.00 -20.20 29.87
C GLU A 545 7.29 -18.92 30.34
N LEU A 546 7.95 -17.76 30.21
CA LEU A 546 7.35 -16.46 30.53
C LEU A 546 6.14 -16.17 29.63
N ARG A 547 6.30 -16.35 28.31
CA ARG A 547 5.21 -16.18 27.33
C ARG A 547 4.02 -17.07 27.66
N LEU A 548 4.27 -18.34 27.99
CA LEU A 548 3.24 -19.30 28.33
C LEU A 548 2.51 -18.91 29.62
N LYS A 549 3.24 -18.47 30.64
CA LYS A 549 2.64 -17.97 31.89
C LYS A 549 1.74 -16.76 31.61
N THR A 550 2.20 -15.79 30.82
CA THR A 550 1.38 -14.62 30.46
C THR A 550 0.18 -14.99 29.60
N ALA A 551 0.34 -15.90 28.65
CA ALA A 551 -0.74 -16.35 27.78
C ALA A 551 -1.79 -17.15 28.56
N ALA A 552 -1.40 -17.97 29.53
CA ALA A 552 -2.31 -18.68 30.42
C ALA A 552 -3.17 -17.72 31.26
N ILE A 553 -2.56 -16.65 31.80
CA ILE A 553 -3.31 -15.60 32.53
C ILE A 553 -4.33 -14.93 31.60
N LEU A 554 -3.92 -14.53 30.40
CA LEU A 554 -4.81 -13.89 29.43
C LEU A 554 -5.96 -14.80 28.99
N ILE A 555 -5.69 -16.07 28.71
CA ILE A 555 -6.72 -17.06 28.33
C ILE A 555 -7.70 -17.26 29.48
N SER A 556 -7.22 -17.34 30.73
CA SER A 556 -8.11 -17.47 31.88
C SER A 556 -9.00 -16.23 32.09
N ALA A 557 -8.44 -15.02 31.92
CA ALA A 557 -9.19 -13.78 32.06
C ALA A 557 -10.23 -13.59 30.94
N LEU A 558 -9.95 -14.12 29.74
CA LEU A 558 -10.84 -14.03 28.57
C LEU A 558 -11.76 -15.25 28.41
N ALA A 559 -11.71 -16.21 29.35
CA ALA A 559 -12.52 -17.43 29.27
C ALA A 559 -14.02 -17.11 29.35
N ASP A 560 -14.41 -16.24 30.28
CA ASP A 560 -15.80 -15.80 30.45
C ASP A 560 -16.27 -14.96 29.24
N GLU A 561 -15.40 -14.06 28.74
CA GLU A 561 -15.69 -13.27 27.55
C GLU A 561 -15.85 -14.15 26.30
N LYS A 562 -15.10 -15.25 26.17
CA LYS A 562 -15.29 -16.23 25.08
C LYS A 562 -16.71 -16.82 25.09
N VAL A 563 -17.20 -17.22 26.28
CA VAL A 563 -18.56 -17.77 26.42
C VAL A 563 -19.59 -16.70 26.07
N ARG A 564 -19.43 -15.51 26.65
CA ARG A 564 -20.31 -14.37 26.40
C ARG A 564 -20.37 -13.97 24.93
N TRP A 565 -19.24 -13.92 24.22
CA TRP A 565 -19.21 -13.59 22.80
C TRP A 565 -19.85 -14.68 21.95
N ALA A 566 -19.69 -15.95 22.31
CA ALA A 566 -20.35 -17.05 21.62
C ALA A 566 -21.88 -17.00 21.81
N GLU A 567 -22.36 -16.74 23.03
CA GLU A 567 -23.78 -16.54 23.32
C GLU A 567 -24.33 -15.32 22.57
N ALA A 568 -23.61 -14.20 22.57
CA ALA A 568 -24.00 -13.00 21.84
C ALA A 568 -24.06 -13.21 20.32
N VAL A 569 -23.15 -14.01 19.74
CA VAL A 569 -23.22 -14.39 18.32
C VAL A 569 -24.48 -15.21 18.04
N ASN A 570 -24.82 -16.18 18.90
CA ASN A 570 -26.04 -16.97 18.75
C ASN A 570 -27.31 -16.10 18.87
N GLU A 571 -27.32 -15.14 19.80
CA GLU A 571 -28.44 -14.19 19.95
C GLU A 571 -28.56 -13.27 18.72
N LEU A 572 -27.44 -12.79 18.19
CA LEU A 572 -27.42 -12.00 16.96
C LEU A 572 -27.93 -12.82 15.76
N ASP A 573 -27.62 -14.11 15.69
CA ASP A 573 -28.13 -15.00 14.64
C ASP A 573 -29.63 -15.20 14.72
N PHE A 574 -30.17 -15.39 15.93
CA PHE A 574 -31.61 -15.43 16.13
C PHE A 574 -32.29 -14.10 15.74
N LYS A 575 -31.70 -12.96 16.09
CA LYS A 575 -32.22 -11.64 15.70
C LYS A 575 -32.12 -11.39 14.19
N LEU A 576 -31.07 -11.89 13.54
CA LEU A 576 -30.89 -11.80 12.09
C LEU A 576 -31.99 -12.57 11.33
N GLN A 577 -32.50 -13.67 11.88
CA GLN A 577 -33.65 -14.38 11.31
C GLN A 577 -34.91 -13.50 11.33
N GLY A 578 -35.23 -12.87 12.47
CA GLY A 578 -36.39 -11.97 12.63
C GLY A 578 -36.27 -10.60 11.94
N LEU A 579 -35.08 -10.25 11.45
CA LEU A 579 -34.78 -8.91 10.93
C LEU A 579 -35.70 -8.48 9.78
N VAL A 580 -36.07 -9.43 8.91
CA VAL A 580 -36.89 -9.16 7.71
C VAL A 580 -38.26 -8.63 8.11
N GLY A 581 -38.96 -9.32 9.02
CA GLY A 581 -40.28 -8.91 9.50
C GLY A 581 -40.22 -7.73 10.46
N ASP A 582 -39.24 -7.71 11.37
CA ASP A 582 -39.08 -6.63 12.34
C ASP A 582 -38.84 -5.28 11.63
N THR A 583 -38.02 -5.29 10.56
CA THR A 583 -37.77 -4.09 9.76
C THR A 583 -38.98 -3.69 8.92
N LEU A 584 -39.82 -4.66 8.51
CA LEU A 584 -41.03 -4.40 7.73
C LEU A 584 -42.06 -3.63 8.55
N VAL A 585 -42.35 -4.13 9.77
CA VAL A 585 -43.27 -3.46 10.71
C VAL A 585 -42.71 -2.11 11.14
N ALA A 586 -41.40 -1.99 11.34
CA ALA A 586 -40.75 -0.73 11.66
C ALA A 586 -40.88 0.31 10.54
N ALA A 587 -40.61 -0.09 9.29
CA ALA A 587 -40.76 0.78 8.13
C ALA A 587 -42.21 1.21 7.92
N ALA A 588 -43.18 0.29 8.09
CA ALA A 588 -44.60 0.60 8.00
C ALA A 588 -45.02 1.60 9.09
N SER A 589 -44.48 1.42 10.30
CA SER A 589 -44.72 2.33 11.42
C SER A 589 -44.20 3.73 11.13
N VAL A 590 -42.98 3.85 10.58
CA VAL A 590 -42.41 5.16 10.24
C VAL A 590 -43.15 5.84 9.10
N ALA A 591 -43.60 5.07 8.09
CA ALA A 591 -44.27 5.63 6.91
C ALA A 591 -45.71 6.07 7.17
N TYR A 592 -46.49 5.29 7.93
CA TYR A 592 -47.94 5.48 7.99
C TYR A 592 -48.49 5.93 9.36
N ILE A 593 -47.84 5.58 10.46
CA ILE A 593 -48.44 5.75 11.80
C ILE A 593 -48.40 7.22 12.29
N GLY A 594 -47.55 8.07 11.70
CA GLY A 594 -47.32 9.46 12.13
C GLY A 594 -48.59 10.26 12.50
N PRO A 595 -49.62 10.33 11.64
CA PRO A 595 -50.83 11.12 11.91
C PRO A 595 -51.78 10.51 12.96
N LEU A 596 -51.63 9.23 13.31
CA LEU A 596 -52.59 8.49 14.13
C LEU A 596 -52.31 8.65 15.63
N THR A 597 -53.35 8.51 16.45
CA THR A 597 -53.22 8.58 17.93
C THR A 597 -52.84 7.22 18.52
N SER A 598 -52.27 7.23 19.74
CA SER A 598 -51.65 6.08 20.42
C SER A 598 -52.44 4.77 20.36
N LYS A 599 -53.77 4.82 20.50
CA LYS A 599 -54.62 3.62 20.41
C LYS A 599 -54.54 2.96 19.04
N TYR A 600 -54.82 3.72 17.97
CA TYR A 600 -54.74 3.21 16.60
C TYR A 600 -53.32 2.79 16.21
N ARG A 601 -52.28 3.45 16.75
CA ARG A 601 -50.88 3.03 16.52
C ARG A 601 -50.65 1.59 17.02
N LYS A 602 -51.12 1.28 18.23
CA LYS A 602 -50.97 -0.05 18.84
C LYS A 602 -51.78 -1.10 18.08
N ASP A 603 -53.03 -0.78 17.75
CA ASP A 603 -53.93 -1.68 17.03
C ASP A 603 -53.35 -2.05 15.65
N LEU A 604 -52.77 -1.09 14.93
CA LEU A 604 -52.11 -1.34 13.64
C LEU A 604 -50.85 -2.20 13.77
N ILE A 605 -49.98 -1.89 14.74
CA ILE A 605 -48.75 -2.68 14.94
C ILE A 605 -49.09 -4.14 15.26
N GLN A 606 -50.08 -4.38 16.12
CA GLN A 606 -50.53 -5.74 16.44
C GLN A 606 -51.08 -6.47 15.21
N ASN A 607 -51.89 -5.78 14.39
CA ASN A 607 -52.41 -6.34 13.15
C ASN A 607 -51.28 -6.69 12.17
N TRP A 608 -50.28 -5.82 12.01
CA TRP A 608 -49.17 -6.08 11.09
C TRP A 608 -48.29 -7.24 11.56
N ILE A 609 -48.11 -7.40 12.86
CA ILE A 609 -47.42 -8.57 13.43
C ILE A 609 -48.21 -9.85 13.10
N SER A 610 -49.53 -9.87 13.27
CA SER A 610 -50.33 -11.06 12.90
C SER A 610 -50.28 -11.35 11.41
N VAL A 611 -50.37 -10.32 10.54
CA VAL A 611 -50.28 -10.49 9.09
C VAL A 611 -48.91 -11.06 8.67
N CYS A 612 -47.82 -10.63 9.31
CA CYS A 612 -46.50 -11.20 9.05
C CYS A 612 -46.40 -12.67 9.50
N GLN A 613 -46.97 -13.01 10.64
CA GLN A 613 -46.99 -14.39 11.16
C GLN A 613 -47.81 -15.32 10.25
N ASP A 614 -48.98 -14.88 9.79
CA ASP A 614 -49.84 -15.62 8.86
C ASP A 614 -49.15 -15.87 7.51
N ALA A 615 -48.36 -14.90 7.04
CA ALA A 615 -47.55 -15.00 5.83
C ALA A 615 -46.23 -15.76 6.01
N LYS A 616 -46.00 -16.37 7.18
CA LYS A 616 -44.76 -17.10 7.55
C LYS A 616 -43.49 -16.25 7.45
N ILE A 617 -43.59 -14.95 7.68
CA ILE A 617 -42.41 -14.06 7.74
C ILE A 617 -41.83 -14.12 9.16
N PRO A 618 -40.53 -14.42 9.31
CA PRO A 618 -39.89 -14.42 10.62
C PRO A 618 -39.98 -13.05 11.30
N ILE A 619 -40.48 -13.04 12.53
CA ILE A 619 -40.58 -11.87 13.41
C ILE A 619 -40.08 -12.25 14.80
N SER A 620 -39.44 -11.31 15.49
CA SER A 620 -39.07 -11.48 16.89
C SER A 620 -40.30 -11.62 17.78
N LYS A 621 -40.31 -12.62 18.68
CA LYS A 621 -41.44 -12.91 19.58
C LYS A 621 -41.86 -11.72 20.45
N ASP A 622 -40.89 -10.91 20.88
CA ASP A 622 -41.09 -9.72 21.71
C ASP A 622 -40.87 -8.42 20.90
N TYR A 623 -41.54 -8.28 19.76
CA TYR A 623 -41.40 -7.09 18.92
C TYR A 623 -41.81 -5.81 19.67
N ASP A 624 -40.88 -4.86 19.73
CA ASP A 624 -41.12 -3.49 20.18
C ASP A 624 -40.46 -2.52 19.20
N LEU A 625 -41.25 -1.60 18.66
CA LEU A 625 -40.81 -0.61 17.68
C LEU A 625 -39.61 0.19 18.22
N ILE A 626 -39.65 0.59 19.50
CA ILE A 626 -38.63 1.45 20.09
C ILE A 626 -37.30 0.69 20.19
N LYS A 627 -37.33 -0.54 20.73
CA LYS A 627 -36.13 -1.38 20.88
C LYS A 627 -35.50 -1.76 19.53
N ASN A 628 -36.31 -1.98 18.51
CA ASN A 628 -35.81 -2.41 17.20
C ASN A 628 -35.23 -1.26 16.37
N THR A 629 -35.78 -0.04 16.50
CA THR A 629 -35.39 1.09 15.63
C THR A 629 -34.42 2.08 16.27
N SER A 630 -34.28 2.04 17.60
CA SER A 630 -33.45 2.98 18.36
C SER A 630 -32.67 2.29 19.47
N ASP A 631 -31.45 2.76 19.71
CA ASP A 631 -30.64 2.33 20.85
C ASP A 631 -31.13 3.01 22.14
N ALA A 632 -31.12 2.27 23.25
CA ALA A 632 -31.51 2.79 24.57
C ALA A 632 -30.69 4.02 24.97
N HIS A 633 -29.40 4.05 24.61
CA HIS A 633 -28.55 5.23 24.84
C HIS A 633 -29.03 6.45 24.03
N GLN A 634 -29.43 6.25 22.78
CA GLN A 634 -29.94 7.34 21.94
C GLN A 634 -31.28 7.90 22.47
N VAL A 635 -32.15 7.02 22.95
CA VAL A 635 -33.42 7.43 23.59
C VAL A 635 -33.14 8.24 24.86
N LEU A 636 -32.15 7.86 25.67
CA LEU A 636 -31.75 8.62 26.85
C LEU A 636 -31.21 10.02 26.49
N ILE A 637 -30.44 10.12 25.40
CA ILE A 637 -29.99 11.43 24.89
C ILE A 637 -31.21 12.30 24.55
N TRP A 638 -32.18 11.79 23.80
CA TRP A 638 -33.38 12.56 23.45
C TRP A 638 -34.15 13.00 24.69
N GLN A 639 -34.25 12.14 25.71
CA GLN A 639 -34.90 12.48 26.97
C GLN A 639 -34.15 13.58 27.73
N ASN A 640 -32.82 13.56 27.72
CA ASN A 640 -32.00 14.62 28.30
C ASN A 640 -32.13 15.94 27.53
N GLU A 641 -32.36 15.88 26.22
CA GLU A 641 -32.68 17.02 25.34
C GLU A 641 -34.13 17.50 25.50
N GLY A 642 -34.90 16.95 26.44
CA GLY A 642 -36.26 17.41 26.78
C GLY A 642 -37.39 16.67 26.08
N LEU A 643 -37.14 15.53 25.44
CA LEU A 643 -38.19 14.63 24.97
C LEU A 643 -38.90 13.97 26.17
N PRO A 644 -40.24 13.96 26.20
CA PRO A 644 -40.98 13.22 27.23
C PRO A 644 -40.67 11.72 27.22
N ARG A 645 -40.73 11.08 28.41
CA ARG A 645 -40.39 9.65 28.60
C ARG A 645 -41.48 8.66 28.17
N ASP A 646 -42.58 9.14 27.57
CA ASP A 646 -43.65 8.27 27.13
C ASP A 646 -43.34 7.60 25.77
N SER A 647 -43.95 6.42 25.56
CA SER A 647 -43.77 5.63 24.34
C SER A 647 -44.25 6.36 23.08
N HIS A 648 -45.27 7.23 23.19
CA HIS A 648 -45.82 7.96 22.05
C HIS A 648 -44.86 9.06 21.57
N SER A 649 -44.27 9.83 22.49
CA SER A 649 -43.24 10.83 22.18
C SER A 649 -41.99 10.18 21.59
N THR A 650 -41.53 9.07 22.17
CA THR A 650 -40.38 8.31 21.64
C THR A 650 -40.65 7.78 20.23
N GLY A 651 -41.82 7.19 19.99
CA GLY A 651 -42.23 6.75 18.65
C GLY A 651 -42.28 7.90 17.64
N SER A 652 -42.76 9.07 18.05
CA SER A 652 -42.81 10.26 17.18
C SER A 652 -41.42 10.82 16.87
N ALA A 653 -40.49 10.77 17.83
CA ALA A 653 -39.09 11.12 17.61
C ALA A 653 -38.40 10.18 16.60
N ILE A 654 -38.69 8.88 16.68
CA ILE A 654 -38.21 7.88 15.70
C ILE A 654 -38.70 8.24 14.30
N ILE A 655 -39.99 8.57 14.14
CA ILE A 655 -40.54 8.99 12.84
C ILE A 655 -39.79 10.22 12.30
N ILE A 656 -39.56 11.23 13.14
CA ILE A 656 -38.84 12.46 12.75
C ILE A 656 -37.41 12.16 12.30
N LYS A 657 -36.70 11.24 12.97
CA LYS A 657 -35.31 10.91 12.65
C LYS A 657 -35.13 9.91 11.52
N LYS A 658 -36.09 8.99 11.31
CA LYS A 658 -35.98 7.89 10.35
C LYS A 658 -36.78 8.11 9.06
N SER A 659 -37.71 9.07 9.01
CA SER A 659 -38.48 9.41 7.81
C SER A 659 -37.57 9.95 6.70
N ASN A 660 -37.90 9.63 5.44
CA ASN A 660 -37.21 10.18 4.27
C ASN A 660 -37.72 11.59 3.91
N LYS A 661 -38.98 11.90 4.24
CA LYS A 661 -39.58 13.22 4.11
C LYS A 661 -39.48 14.00 5.41
N TRP A 662 -39.40 15.31 5.31
CA TRP A 662 -39.51 16.23 6.45
C TRP A 662 -40.96 16.22 6.97
N PRO A 663 -41.22 15.69 8.17
CA PRO A 663 -42.59 15.57 8.67
C PRO A 663 -43.15 16.93 9.09
N LEU A 664 -44.42 17.16 8.80
CA LEU A 664 -45.18 18.26 9.39
C LEU A 664 -45.53 17.89 10.84
N ILE A 665 -45.01 18.67 11.78
CA ILE A 665 -45.20 18.42 13.22
C ILE A 665 -46.43 19.21 13.70
N ILE A 666 -47.44 18.48 14.17
CA ILE A 666 -48.62 19.06 14.85
C ILE A 666 -48.35 19.03 16.35
N ASP A 667 -47.89 20.15 16.90
CA ASP A 667 -47.44 20.26 18.29
C ASP A 667 -48.16 21.38 19.04
N PRO A 668 -49.39 21.12 19.56
CA PRO A 668 -50.15 22.14 20.30
C PRO A 668 -49.51 22.50 21.65
N GLN A 669 -48.64 21.64 22.20
CA GLN A 669 -48.01 21.83 23.52
C GLN A 669 -46.59 22.42 23.43
N GLY A 670 -46.03 22.54 22.22
CA GLY A 670 -44.67 23.05 22.00
C GLY A 670 -43.55 22.10 22.46
N GLN A 671 -43.85 20.82 22.72
CA GLN A 671 -42.89 19.84 23.23
C GLN A 671 -41.85 19.46 22.18
N ALA A 672 -42.29 19.14 20.96
CA ALA A 672 -41.40 18.80 19.86
C ALA A 672 -40.53 19.99 19.46
N VAL A 673 -41.10 21.20 19.49
CA VAL A 673 -40.35 22.44 19.24
C VAL A 673 -39.26 22.64 20.30
N LYS A 674 -39.54 22.36 21.57
CA LYS A 674 -38.54 22.45 22.65
C LYS A 674 -37.42 21.43 22.45
N TRP A 675 -37.77 20.17 22.16
CA TRP A 675 -36.81 19.11 21.91
C TRP A 675 -35.88 19.41 20.72
N ILE A 676 -36.44 19.83 19.57
CA ILE A 676 -35.65 20.14 18.37
C ILE A 676 -34.69 21.32 18.61
N LYS A 677 -35.10 22.32 19.39
CA LYS A 677 -34.23 23.44 19.77
C LYS A 677 -33.01 22.99 20.57
N GLU A 678 -33.23 22.11 21.54
CA GLU A 678 -32.16 21.63 22.41
C GLU A 678 -31.20 20.71 21.63
N MET A 679 -31.76 19.80 20.84
CA MET A 679 -31.02 18.84 20.03
C MET A 679 -30.11 19.50 18.97
N GLU A 680 -30.61 20.51 18.24
CA GLU A 680 -29.82 21.17 17.18
C GLU A 680 -29.01 22.38 17.68
N GLY A 681 -29.33 22.87 18.88
CA GLY A 681 -28.65 23.97 19.56
C GLY A 681 -28.59 25.25 18.72
N LYS A 682 -27.41 25.92 18.74
CA LYS A 682 -27.20 27.22 18.08
C LYS A 682 -27.24 27.17 16.54
N ARG A 683 -27.18 25.97 15.94
CA ARG A 683 -27.23 25.81 14.47
C ARG A 683 -28.65 25.96 13.92
N LEU A 684 -29.66 25.74 14.76
CA LEU A 684 -31.06 25.78 14.35
C LEU A 684 -31.50 27.21 14.04
N LYS A 685 -31.93 27.44 12.80
CA LYS A 685 -32.61 28.67 12.42
C LYS A 685 -34.12 28.48 12.52
N ILE A 686 -34.76 29.26 13.38
CA ILE A 686 -36.22 29.25 13.54
C ILE A 686 -36.77 30.46 12.82
N ILE A 687 -37.65 30.23 11.85
CA ILE A 687 -38.22 31.28 11.01
C ILE A 687 -39.72 31.06 10.89
N SER A 688 -40.49 32.15 10.86
CA SER A 688 -41.92 32.11 10.56
C SER A 688 -42.14 32.23 9.05
N ALA A 689 -43.11 31.49 8.51
CA ALA A 689 -43.47 31.58 7.08
C ALA A 689 -43.91 33.00 6.66
N SER A 690 -44.38 33.82 7.61
CA SER A 690 -44.79 35.20 7.37
C SER A 690 -43.61 36.17 7.18
N ASP A 691 -42.38 35.76 7.51
CA ASP A 691 -41.21 36.64 7.43
C ASP A 691 -40.86 36.99 5.97
N PRO A 692 -40.71 38.28 5.61
CA PRO A 692 -40.24 38.67 4.28
C PRO A 692 -38.85 38.11 3.94
N LYS A 693 -37.98 37.91 4.94
CA LYS A 693 -36.60 37.39 4.77
C LYS A 693 -36.52 35.86 4.74
N TYR A 694 -37.65 35.16 4.82
CA TYR A 694 -37.71 33.69 4.84
C TYR A 694 -36.91 33.04 3.69
N MET A 695 -37.17 33.42 2.43
CA MET A 695 -36.51 32.81 1.26
C MET A 695 -34.99 32.99 1.27
N ARG A 696 -34.50 34.19 1.59
CA ARG A 696 -33.06 34.47 1.70
C ARG A 696 -32.41 33.63 2.81
N SER A 697 -33.13 33.45 3.91
CA SER A 697 -32.64 32.67 5.03
C SER A 697 -32.66 31.16 4.73
N LEU A 698 -33.64 30.68 3.95
CA LEU A 698 -33.71 29.32 3.43
C LEU A 698 -32.53 29.04 2.50
N GLU A 699 -32.28 29.94 1.55
CA GLU A 699 -31.14 29.82 0.65
C GLU A 699 -29.81 29.81 1.42
N ALA A 700 -29.65 30.71 2.39
CA ALA A 700 -28.46 30.72 3.24
C ALA A 700 -28.32 29.43 4.09
N ALA A 701 -29.43 28.86 4.57
CA ALA A 701 -29.41 27.60 5.30
C ALA A 701 -29.06 26.42 4.39
N LEU A 702 -29.58 26.38 3.16
CA LEU A 702 -29.27 25.36 2.17
C LEU A 702 -27.79 25.40 1.77
N ARG A 703 -27.23 26.61 1.53
CA ARG A 703 -25.80 26.78 1.18
C ARG A 703 -24.86 26.33 2.29
N VAL A 704 -25.21 26.59 3.56
CA VAL A 704 -24.35 26.27 4.72
C VAL A 704 -24.64 24.87 5.28
N GLY A 705 -25.79 24.27 4.96
CA GLY A 705 -26.25 23.01 5.54
C GLY A 705 -26.80 23.14 6.98
N ASN A 706 -27.33 24.32 7.34
CA ASN A 706 -27.89 24.53 8.69
C ASN A 706 -29.34 24.02 8.79
N PRO A 707 -29.72 23.35 9.90
CA PRO A 707 -31.09 22.92 10.11
C PRO A 707 -32.02 24.13 10.27
N MET A 708 -33.21 24.04 9.68
CA MET A 708 -34.23 25.08 9.74
C MET A 708 -35.55 24.52 10.27
N LEU A 709 -36.15 25.21 11.23
CA LEU A 709 -37.50 24.94 11.71
C LEU A 709 -38.44 26.04 11.22
N LEU A 710 -39.33 25.70 10.30
CA LEU A 710 -40.36 26.60 9.80
C LEU A 710 -41.59 26.56 10.70
N LYS A 711 -41.95 27.70 11.29
CA LYS A 711 -43.18 27.85 12.06
C LYS A 711 -44.26 28.45 11.19
N VAL A 712 -45.34 27.70 11.02
CA VAL A 712 -46.58 28.21 10.43
C VAL A 712 -47.49 28.59 11.57
N SER A 713 -47.57 29.89 11.87
CA SER A 713 -48.57 30.41 12.80
C SER A 713 -49.93 30.21 12.14
N GLN A 714 -50.84 29.48 12.77
CA GLN A 714 -52.25 29.59 12.39
C GLN A 714 -52.67 31.03 12.73
N VAL A 715 -53.05 31.78 11.69
CA VAL A 715 -53.77 33.04 11.85
C VAL A 715 -55.18 32.74 12.33
#